data_AF-A0A963IFQ0-F1
#
_entry.id   AF-A0A963IFQ0-F1
#
_cell.length_a   1.000
_cell.length_b   1.000
_cell.length_c   1.000
_cell.angle_alpha   90.00
_cell.angle_beta   90.00
_cell.angle_gamma   90.00
#
_symmetry.space_group_name_H-M   'P 1'
#
loop_
_entity.id
_entity.type
_entity.pdbx_description
1 polymer ?
#
loop_
_entity_poly.entity_id
_entity_poly.type
_entity_poly.pdbx_seq_one_letter_code
_entity_poly.pdbx_strand_id
1 'polypeptide(L)'
;MSFEETVYSRTEEGEARARQPRSINSHELRATLLLIDGRLSVRELKRRFGTSLAIDTAISELLRLALIAPVTANANGGVNLDFVKTADGDAAPAGSLIESAMTRAQDAGQASETPVTGDAAPAASAEVTEARPEAGVSETGVPEDETRREPSIADAPAASAERENSPAAAEAPGARRAAVAPPLPPYNGPNLVDRSRGGLIAIRFFLGRLVRGLLPTLAIGGVAVLVVVAFLLPERHRSDIEMQLEAQVGHPVSFGGLRVSHVGGGSLQLSDVRIPALASIQAEQVYLHPDWRASMRAMAWRFTLRLDGLRGAPADLAALMRADLLRGAVTSVDLRNARVAVGGELWGGYSGSVLGGAATPRASLKSADGALVVTLEPTGDALALDAVAVGRPLPVFSNIPLDTYQLIGQIGDTGFEVQQFGAGAMAGKVSARGELNWQAGAVLDAELKLGSVDASVLLKKMGSGMRIAGALSGDFVLRGRAPDPSGVQKAEMLEGAFSVVNGALTGIDLGAALRERGAGKIQGGETRFEALSGTLEADGQGSRVTISALDAGALDGRGRLQVGPLEALSGRMSAAVSAGGRRVRLPVDISGSLAAPIVEVRMPDPAPPAQRAALDAVAENTPEAATETPLEVPVLPGELR
;
A
#
# COMPACT_ATOMS: atom_id res chain seq x y z
N MET A 1 -27.21 10.13 11.77
CA MET A 1 -26.12 9.13 11.91
C MET A 1 -25.81 8.99 13.39
N SER A 2 -25.71 7.77 13.91
CA SER A 2 -25.27 7.52 15.29
C SER A 2 -23.78 7.90 15.41
N PHE A 3 -23.37 8.54 16.50
CA PHE A 3 -21.98 8.95 16.76
C PHE A 3 -21.00 7.78 16.57
N GLU A 4 -21.41 6.56 16.95
CA GLU A 4 -20.56 5.37 16.84
C GLU A 4 -20.36 4.89 15.39
N GLU A 5 -21.25 5.27 14.47
CA GLU A 5 -21.20 4.84 13.06
C GLU A 5 -20.58 5.88 12.14
N THR A 6 -20.34 7.09 12.66
CA THR A 6 -19.73 8.19 11.91
C THR A 6 -18.25 7.89 11.66
N VAL A 7 -17.81 8.14 10.43
CA VAL A 7 -16.39 8.13 10.03
C VAL A 7 -15.89 9.57 10.05
N TYR A 8 -14.71 9.80 10.60
CA TYR A 8 -14.08 11.12 10.65
C TYR A 8 -12.83 11.15 9.79
N SER A 9 -12.58 12.25 9.09
CA SER A 9 -11.33 12.54 8.37
C SER A 9 -10.63 13.73 9.00
N ARG A 10 -9.30 13.83 8.82
CA ARG A 10 -8.52 15.00 9.25
C ARG A 10 -8.86 16.20 8.38
N THR A 11 -8.94 17.38 8.99
CA THR A 11 -8.98 18.66 8.26
C THR A 11 -7.57 19.05 7.83
N GLU A 12 -7.43 20.07 6.98
CA GLU A 12 -6.10 20.59 6.58
C GLU A 12 -5.24 20.97 7.81
N GLU A 13 -5.87 21.58 8.83
CA GLU A 13 -5.20 21.90 10.09
C GLU A 13 -4.84 20.64 10.90
N GLY A 14 -5.73 19.64 10.93
CA GLY A 14 -5.47 18.34 11.55
C GLY A 14 -4.30 17.58 10.90
N GLU A 15 -4.18 17.66 9.58
CA GLU A 15 -3.09 17.02 8.84
C GLU A 15 -1.74 17.73 9.08
N ALA A 16 -1.74 19.06 9.12
CA ALA A 16 -0.55 19.85 9.47
C ALA A 16 -0.04 19.52 10.89
N ARG A 17 -0.95 19.38 11.87
CA ARG A 17 -0.58 19.02 13.25
C ARG A 17 -0.16 17.56 13.40
N ALA A 18 -0.71 16.65 12.60
CA ALA A 18 -0.26 15.25 12.56
C ALA A 18 1.19 15.11 12.06
N ARG A 19 1.62 15.97 11.13
CA ARG A 19 3.01 16.03 10.64
C ARG A 19 4.01 16.62 11.65
N GLN A 20 3.51 17.28 12.70
CA GLN A 20 4.33 17.89 13.76
C GLN A 20 3.94 17.33 15.14
N PRO A 21 4.47 16.15 15.54
CA PRO A 21 4.03 15.41 16.73
C PRO A 21 4.17 16.14 18.07
N ARG A 22 4.94 17.24 18.11
CA ARG A 22 5.16 18.06 19.31
C ARG A 22 4.15 19.22 19.47
N SER A 23 3.25 19.43 18.51
CA SER A 23 2.25 20.52 18.52
C SER A 23 0.99 20.21 19.35
N ILE A 24 0.82 18.96 19.81
CA ILE A 24 -0.32 18.50 20.61
C ILE A 24 0.19 18.02 21.97
N ASN A 25 -0.24 18.70 23.04
CA ASN A 25 0.24 18.46 24.40
C ASN A 25 -0.23 17.13 25.01
N SER A 26 -1.34 16.56 24.51
CA SER A 26 -1.85 15.27 24.97
C SER A 26 -1.40 14.13 24.05
N HIS A 27 -0.76 13.13 24.67
CA HIS A 27 -0.38 11.89 24.00
C HIS A 27 -1.58 11.17 23.36
N GLU A 28 -2.73 11.16 24.06
CA GLU A 28 -3.94 10.48 23.62
C GLU A 28 -4.61 11.17 22.42
N LEU A 29 -4.65 12.51 22.42
CA LEU A 29 -5.18 13.27 21.29
C LEU A 29 -4.31 13.08 20.05
N ARG A 30 -2.98 13.09 20.22
CA ARG A 30 -2.03 12.87 19.13
C ARG A 30 -2.17 11.49 18.54
N ALA A 31 -2.18 10.45 19.39
CA ALA A 31 -2.32 9.08 18.95
C ALA A 31 -3.67 8.85 18.25
N THR A 32 -4.76 9.40 18.77
CA THR A 32 -6.09 9.30 18.14
C THR A 32 -6.13 10.05 16.80
N LEU A 33 -5.54 11.25 16.70
CA LEU A 33 -5.47 12.02 15.45
C LEU A 33 -4.69 11.29 14.36
N LEU A 34 -3.62 10.57 14.73
CA LEU A 34 -2.84 9.74 13.79
C LEU A 34 -3.61 8.51 13.30
N LEU A 35 -4.53 7.98 14.12
CA LEU A 35 -5.38 6.84 13.78
C LEU A 35 -6.58 7.23 12.90
N ILE A 36 -6.97 8.51 12.89
CA ILE A 36 -8.11 9.01 12.10
C ILE A 36 -7.67 9.24 10.66
N ASP A 37 -8.08 8.33 9.78
CA ASP A 37 -7.67 8.26 8.37
C ASP A 37 -8.82 8.50 7.38
N GLY A 38 -10.03 8.81 7.87
CA GLY A 38 -11.22 8.94 7.01
C GLY A 38 -11.89 7.61 6.65
N ARG A 39 -11.52 6.49 7.26
CA ARG A 39 -12.02 5.15 6.89
C ARG A 39 -12.62 4.36 8.04
N LEU A 40 -12.07 4.49 9.24
CA LEU A 40 -12.61 3.79 10.40
C LEU A 40 -13.76 4.57 11.04
N SER A 41 -14.86 3.87 11.33
CA SER A 41 -15.92 4.41 12.19
C SER A 41 -15.47 4.46 13.65
N VAL A 42 -16.11 5.32 14.45
CA VAL A 42 -15.83 5.43 15.89
C VAL A 42 -15.97 4.07 16.60
N ARG A 43 -16.98 3.28 16.25
CA ARG A 43 -17.20 1.91 16.74
C ARG A 43 -16.02 0.99 16.46
N GLU A 44 -15.42 1.10 15.27
CA GLU A 44 -14.26 0.29 14.88
C GLU A 44 -12.99 0.72 15.60
N LEU A 45 -12.78 2.04 15.77
CA LEU A 45 -11.70 2.61 16.58
C LEU A 45 -11.79 2.16 18.05
N LYS A 46 -12.98 2.19 18.65
CA LYS A 46 -13.22 1.68 20.01
C LYS A 46 -12.95 0.19 20.12
N ARG A 47 -13.38 -0.60 19.14
CA ARG A 47 -13.15 -2.06 19.12
C ARG A 47 -11.67 -2.40 19.04
N ARG A 48 -10.88 -1.66 18.24
CA ARG A 48 -9.47 -1.94 18.01
C ARG A 48 -8.54 -1.33 19.05
N PHE A 49 -8.86 -0.13 19.55
CA PHE A 49 -7.94 0.70 20.36
C PHE A 49 -8.54 1.20 21.68
N GLY A 50 -9.82 0.90 21.96
CA GLY A 50 -10.54 1.41 23.13
C GLY A 50 -10.03 0.90 24.48
N THR A 51 -9.20 -0.15 24.50
CA THR A 51 -8.50 -0.61 25.72
C THR A 51 -7.25 0.21 26.05
N SER A 52 -6.71 0.94 25.07
CA SER A 52 -5.45 1.71 25.19
C SER A 52 -5.63 3.22 25.05
N LEU A 53 -6.74 3.67 24.47
CA LEU A 53 -7.02 5.07 24.18
C LEU A 53 -8.47 5.42 24.53
N ALA A 54 -8.69 6.57 25.15
CA ALA A 54 -10.02 7.11 25.43
C ALA A 54 -10.65 7.73 24.18
N ILE A 55 -11.03 6.87 23.20
CA ILE A 55 -11.46 7.26 21.85
C ILE A 55 -12.62 8.26 21.85
N ASP A 56 -13.64 8.06 22.69
CA ASP A 56 -14.83 8.94 22.73
C ASP A 56 -14.45 10.38 23.17
N THR A 57 -13.62 10.49 24.20
CA THR A 57 -13.12 11.78 24.73
C THR A 57 -12.18 12.45 23.75
N ALA A 58 -11.28 11.67 23.14
CA ALA A 58 -10.30 12.19 22.20
C ALA A 58 -10.96 12.71 20.91
N ILE A 59 -11.95 12.00 20.36
CA ILE A 59 -12.71 12.44 19.18
C ILE A 59 -13.50 13.71 19.48
N SER A 60 -14.12 13.80 20.66
CA SER A 60 -14.88 14.99 21.07
C SER A 60 -13.99 16.24 21.16
N GLU A 61 -12.80 16.11 21.74
CA GLU A 61 -11.82 17.22 21.81
C GLU A 61 -11.22 17.56 20.45
N LEU A 62 -10.92 16.58 19.59
CA LEU A 62 -10.41 16.84 18.23
C LEU A 62 -11.44 17.56 17.35
N LEU A 63 -12.73 17.26 17.52
CA LEU A 63 -13.83 18.00 16.88
C LEU A 63 -13.94 19.42 17.41
N ARG A 64 -13.83 19.60 18.73
CA ARG A 64 -13.83 20.93 19.37
C ARG A 64 -12.68 21.82 18.89
N LEU A 65 -11.53 21.21 18.60
CA LEU A 65 -10.34 21.87 18.04
C LEU A 65 -10.37 21.99 16.51
N ALA A 66 -11.45 21.58 15.84
CA ALA A 66 -11.61 21.60 14.38
C ALA A 66 -10.50 20.84 13.59
N LEU A 67 -9.85 19.84 14.21
CA LEU A 67 -8.79 19.05 13.60
C LEU A 67 -9.32 17.85 12.79
N ILE A 68 -10.58 17.49 13.01
CA ILE A 68 -11.27 16.39 12.29
C ILE A 68 -12.68 16.82 11.92
N ALA A 69 -13.22 16.24 10.85
CA ALA A 69 -14.57 16.50 10.34
C ALA A 69 -15.27 15.18 9.96
N PRO A 70 -16.61 15.08 10.11
CA PRO A 70 -17.34 13.88 9.72
C PRO A 70 -17.37 13.72 8.20
N VAL A 71 -17.12 12.50 7.72
CA VAL A 71 -17.21 12.12 6.31
C VAL A 71 -18.64 11.68 6.02
N THR A 72 -19.37 12.46 5.23
CA THR A 72 -20.71 12.07 4.76
C THR A 72 -20.58 10.91 3.79
N ALA A 73 -20.99 9.71 4.22
CA ALA A 73 -20.88 8.50 3.43
C ALA A 73 -21.72 8.58 2.15
N ASN A 74 -21.09 8.43 0.99
CA ASN A 74 -21.77 7.93 -0.19
C ASN A 74 -21.98 6.42 -0.03
N ALA A 75 -23.21 5.97 -0.24
CA ALA A 75 -23.60 4.57 -0.11
C ALA A 75 -22.90 3.71 -1.16
N ASN A 76 -21.79 3.06 -0.79
CA ASN A 76 -21.28 1.77 -1.27
C ASN A 76 -19.94 1.50 -0.57
N GLY A 77 -19.92 0.52 0.34
CA GLY A 77 -18.83 0.25 1.30
C GLY A 77 -17.55 -0.37 0.73
N GLY A 78 -16.93 0.28 -0.24
CA GLY A 78 -15.56 0.00 -0.67
C GLY A 78 -14.58 1.03 -0.08
N VAL A 79 -13.53 0.58 0.61
CA VAL A 79 -12.40 1.44 0.95
C VAL A 79 -11.57 1.59 -0.32
N ASN A 80 -11.85 2.63 -1.11
CA ASN A 80 -10.96 3.04 -2.18
C ASN A 80 -9.85 3.88 -1.55
N LEU A 81 -8.63 3.36 -1.49
CA LEU A 81 -7.47 4.24 -1.36
C LEU A 81 -7.41 5.07 -2.65
N ASP A 82 -7.68 6.39 -2.54
CA ASP A 82 -7.69 7.36 -3.64
C ASP A 82 -6.27 7.52 -4.25
N PHE A 83 -5.80 6.47 -4.92
CA PHE A 83 -4.59 6.47 -5.74
C PHE A 83 -4.91 6.88 -7.18
N VAL A 84 -6.20 6.84 -7.58
CA VAL A 84 -6.67 7.00 -8.97
C VAL A 84 -7.28 8.38 -9.23
N LYS A 85 -7.66 9.17 -8.21
CA LYS A 85 -8.32 10.46 -8.42
C LYS A 85 -7.35 11.64 -8.29
N THR A 86 -6.49 11.83 -9.30
CA THR A 86 -5.82 13.10 -9.64
C THR A 86 -4.99 12.89 -10.91
N ALA A 87 -5.65 12.90 -12.07
CA ALA A 87 -5.02 13.11 -13.38
C ALA A 87 -6.03 13.49 -14.48
N ASP A 88 -7.34 13.47 -14.24
CA ASP A 88 -8.31 14.14 -15.11
C ASP A 88 -8.54 15.57 -14.60
N GLY A 89 -7.62 16.47 -14.97
CA GLY A 89 -7.67 17.89 -14.66
C GLY A 89 -6.41 18.59 -15.15
N ASP A 90 -6.49 19.15 -16.36
CA ASP A 90 -5.46 19.89 -17.10
C ASP A 90 -4.18 19.11 -17.50
N ALA A 91 -4.37 18.04 -18.26
CA ALA A 91 -3.45 17.70 -19.34
C ALA A 91 -4.28 17.16 -20.52
N ALA A 92 -4.21 17.85 -21.67
CA ALA A 92 -4.91 17.43 -22.88
C ALA A 92 -4.54 15.98 -23.26
N PRO A 93 -5.50 15.14 -23.66
CA PRO A 93 -5.25 13.72 -23.92
C PRO A 93 -4.34 13.54 -25.14
N ALA A 94 -3.18 12.92 -24.94
CA ALA A 94 -2.22 12.58 -26.00
C ALA A 94 -2.75 11.53 -27.02
N GLY A 95 -3.96 11.01 -26.82
CA GLY A 95 -4.62 10.08 -27.74
C GLY A 95 -5.25 10.71 -29.00
N SER A 96 -5.48 12.02 -29.05
CA SER A 96 -6.12 12.67 -30.22
C SER A 96 -5.14 13.17 -31.30
N LEU A 97 -3.83 13.12 -31.03
CA LEU A 97 -2.80 13.59 -31.95
C LEU A 97 -2.39 12.53 -33.00
N ILE A 98 -2.68 11.25 -32.77
CA ILE A 98 -2.32 10.18 -33.71
C ILE A 98 -3.34 10.12 -34.88
N GLU A 99 -4.62 10.37 -34.60
CA GLU A 99 -5.68 10.40 -35.64
C GLU A 99 -5.66 11.70 -36.47
N SER A 100 -5.24 12.80 -35.84
CA SER A 100 -5.02 14.10 -36.51
C SER A 100 -3.76 14.14 -37.37
N ALA A 101 -2.75 13.29 -37.09
CA ALA A 101 -1.51 13.21 -37.84
C ALA A 101 -1.62 12.32 -39.10
N MET A 102 -2.47 11.28 -39.08
CA MET A 102 -2.74 10.48 -40.28
C MET A 102 -3.64 11.21 -41.29
N THR A 103 -4.57 12.03 -40.82
CA THR A 103 -5.50 12.77 -41.71
C THR A 103 -4.83 14.00 -42.36
N ARG A 104 -3.77 14.56 -41.75
CA ARG A 104 -3.05 15.74 -42.28
C ARG A 104 -1.93 15.39 -43.27
N ALA A 105 -1.58 14.11 -43.42
CA ALA A 105 -0.58 13.66 -44.40
C ALA A 105 -1.16 13.32 -45.78
N GLN A 106 -2.48 13.44 -45.98
CA GLN A 106 -3.15 13.17 -47.26
C GLN A 106 -3.68 14.40 -47.99
N ASP A 107 -3.57 15.61 -47.44
CA ASP A 107 -4.20 16.81 -48.02
C ASP A 107 -3.26 18.03 -48.14
N ALA A 108 -1.99 17.78 -48.50
CA ALA A 108 -1.06 18.83 -48.90
C ALA A 108 -0.68 18.66 -50.37
N GLY A 109 -1.64 18.96 -51.24
CA GLY A 109 -1.47 18.99 -52.68
C GLY A 109 -2.47 19.90 -53.37
N GLN A 110 -2.46 21.21 -53.07
CA GLN A 110 -2.74 22.28 -54.05
C GLN A 110 -2.68 23.68 -53.42
N ALA A 111 -2.48 24.66 -54.31
CA ALA A 111 -1.93 25.99 -54.10
C ALA A 111 -2.98 27.08 -53.82
N SER A 112 -2.45 28.28 -53.49
CA SER A 112 -3.07 29.63 -53.63
C SER A 112 -4.23 29.93 -52.66
N GLU A 113 -4.45 31.13 -52.11
CA GLU A 113 -4.07 32.51 -52.42
C GLU A 113 -4.44 33.37 -51.19
N THR A 114 -3.72 34.47 -50.93
CA THR A 114 -4.16 35.56 -50.02
C THR A 114 -5.25 36.42 -50.71
N PRO A 115 -6.09 37.18 -49.97
CA PRO A 115 -5.72 38.58 -49.68
C PRO A 115 -6.21 39.16 -48.34
N VAL A 116 -5.68 40.37 -48.11
CA VAL A 116 -5.69 41.33 -47.00
C VAL A 116 -7.03 42.08 -46.82
N THR A 117 -7.31 42.61 -45.61
CA THR A 117 -7.67 44.03 -45.25
C THR A 117 -8.26 44.07 -43.82
N GLY A 118 -7.64 44.75 -42.83
CA GLY A 118 -7.96 46.13 -42.34
C GLY A 118 -8.99 46.06 -41.18
N ASP A 119 -9.01 46.82 -40.09
CA ASP A 119 -8.38 48.06 -39.64
C ASP A 119 -8.72 48.24 -38.12
N ALA A 120 -8.10 49.23 -37.47
CA ALA A 120 -8.56 49.98 -36.28
C ALA A 120 -8.36 49.45 -34.83
N ALA A 121 -7.36 50.05 -34.17
CA ALA A 121 -7.36 50.46 -32.75
C ALA A 121 -8.10 51.84 -32.62
N PRO A 122 -8.26 52.56 -31.45
CA PRO A 122 -7.52 52.45 -30.17
C PRO A 122 -8.29 52.79 -28.86
N ALA A 123 -7.60 52.67 -27.71
CA ALA A 123 -7.63 53.54 -26.49
C ALA A 123 -7.23 52.70 -25.23
N ALA A 124 -6.06 52.91 -24.61
CA ALA A 124 -5.77 53.85 -23.50
C ALA A 124 -6.55 53.50 -22.21
N SER A 125 -5.96 53.26 -21.03
CA SER A 125 -4.93 54.01 -20.27
C SER A 125 -4.33 53.09 -19.18
N ALA A 126 -3.02 53.06 -18.94
CA ALA A 126 -2.25 53.84 -17.93
C ALA A 126 -2.51 53.33 -16.48
N GLU A 127 -1.58 53.19 -15.52
CA GLU A 127 -0.17 53.58 -15.31
C GLU A 127 0.14 53.07 -13.85
N VAL A 128 1.31 52.53 -13.48
CA VAL A 128 2.46 53.15 -12.75
C VAL A 128 3.04 51.95 -11.94
N THR A 129 4.25 51.42 -12.13
CA THR A 129 5.64 51.93 -11.94
C THR A 129 6.14 51.91 -10.48
N GLU A 130 7.30 51.23 -10.30
CA GLU A 130 8.35 51.38 -9.28
C GLU A 130 8.07 50.94 -7.82
N ALA A 131 9.04 50.47 -7.01
CA ALA A 131 10.48 50.34 -7.14
C ALA A 131 11.04 49.32 -6.12
N ARG A 132 12.27 48.88 -6.37
CA ARG A 132 13.22 48.19 -5.47
C ARG A 132 14.03 49.23 -4.66
N PRO A 133 14.47 48.95 -3.41
CA PRO A 133 15.91 48.79 -3.10
C PRO A 133 16.15 47.65 -2.05
N GLU A 134 17.19 46.80 -2.11
CA GLU A 134 18.62 46.97 -1.69
C GLU A 134 18.91 47.01 -0.16
N ALA A 135 19.69 46.00 0.27
CA ALA A 135 20.89 46.02 1.15
C ALA A 135 20.84 46.33 2.69
N GLY A 136 21.76 45.66 3.42
CA GLY A 136 22.28 46.04 4.76
C GLY A 136 22.05 44.99 5.87
N VAL A 137 22.97 44.06 6.20
CA VAL A 137 24.22 44.16 7.00
C VAL A 137 24.01 44.33 8.52
N SER A 138 24.57 43.39 9.30
CA SER A 138 25.32 43.51 10.60
C SER A 138 25.12 42.23 11.45
N GLU A 139 26.14 41.39 11.69
CA GLU A 139 27.21 41.52 12.72
C GLU A 139 26.66 41.68 14.15
N THR A 140 26.86 40.77 15.11
CA THR A 140 28.08 40.58 15.93
C THR A 140 27.79 39.48 16.98
N GLY A 141 28.74 38.59 17.34
CA GLY A 141 29.58 38.69 18.56
C GLY A 141 28.97 37.89 19.76
N VAL A 142 29.35 36.64 20.12
CA VAL A 142 30.59 36.13 20.79
C VAL A 142 30.62 36.51 22.30
N PRO A 143 31.16 35.73 23.28
CA PRO A 143 31.02 34.31 23.67
C PRO A 143 31.11 34.10 25.24
N GLU A 144 31.50 32.89 25.69
CA GLU A 144 32.24 32.53 26.94
C GLU A 144 31.51 32.46 28.30
N ASP A 145 31.49 31.25 28.91
CA ASP A 145 32.49 30.82 29.92
C ASP A 145 32.30 29.30 30.19
N GLU A 146 33.29 28.44 29.90
CA GLU A 146 34.25 27.84 30.86
C GLU A 146 33.57 27.02 32.00
N THR A 147 34.01 25.83 32.42
CA THR A 147 35.20 25.03 32.15
C THR A 147 34.96 23.61 32.73
N ARG A 148 35.43 22.60 31.98
CA ARG A 148 36.39 21.56 32.43
C ARG A 148 35.98 20.57 33.54
N ARG A 149 35.86 19.29 33.17
CA ARG A 149 36.89 18.22 33.31
C ARG A 149 36.24 16.82 33.27
N GLU A 150 36.59 16.07 32.23
CA GLU A 150 36.69 14.59 32.20
C GLU A 150 37.75 14.10 33.23
N PRO A 151 37.83 12.80 33.64
CA PRO A 151 37.59 11.60 32.81
C PRO A 151 37.02 10.31 33.46
N SER A 152 36.47 9.46 32.58
CA SER A 152 36.69 8.01 32.36
C SER A 152 36.78 6.95 33.49
N ILE A 153 36.14 5.81 33.18
CA ILE A 153 36.41 4.37 33.53
C ILE A 153 35.56 3.68 34.62
N ALA A 154 34.72 2.76 34.11
CA ALA A 154 34.39 1.38 34.51
C ALA A 154 33.70 0.98 35.83
N ASP A 155 32.94 -0.10 35.64
CA ASP A 155 32.49 -1.16 36.55
C ASP A 155 31.24 -0.98 37.44
N ALA A 156 30.31 -1.94 37.24
CA ALA A 156 29.18 -2.32 38.09
C ALA A 156 29.67 -2.86 39.47
N PRO A 157 28.84 -3.19 40.50
CA PRO A 157 27.39 -3.48 40.48
C PRO A 157 26.55 -3.04 41.73
N ALA A 158 25.26 -3.37 41.68
CA ALA A 158 24.34 -3.81 42.74
C ALA A 158 24.32 -3.19 44.17
N ALA A 159 23.11 -2.73 44.53
CA ALA A 159 22.37 -3.00 45.77
C ALA A 159 22.90 -2.47 47.13
N SER A 160 22.24 -1.43 47.67
CA SER A 160 21.28 -1.51 48.80
C SER A 160 21.28 -0.25 49.68
N ALA A 161 20.06 0.22 49.95
CA ALA A 161 19.55 0.73 51.24
C ALA A 161 20.13 1.99 51.88
N GLU A 162 19.21 2.90 52.24
CA GLU A 162 19.36 3.78 53.40
C GLU A 162 17.97 4.32 53.80
N ARG A 163 17.49 4.36 55.05
CA ARG A 163 17.93 3.85 56.37
C ARG A 163 16.84 4.23 57.39
N GLU A 164 16.60 3.31 58.34
CA GLU A 164 16.51 3.52 59.81
C GLU A 164 15.42 4.43 60.44
N ASN A 165 14.96 4.23 61.69
CA ASN A 165 15.27 3.33 62.83
C ASN A 165 14.01 3.39 63.76
N SER A 166 13.44 2.30 64.33
CA SER A 166 13.81 1.53 65.56
C SER A 166 14.08 2.36 66.83
N PRO A 167 13.81 1.89 68.09
CA PRO A 167 13.88 0.50 68.63
C PRO A 167 12.70 0.10 69.59
N ALA A 168 12.33 -1.18 69.86
CA ALA A 168 12.83 -2.31 70.70
C ALA A 168 12.19 -2.52 72.12
N ALA A 169 11.76 -3.79 72.35
CA ALA A 169 11.77 -4.65 73.57
C ALA A 169 10.92 -4.41 74.86
N ALA A 170 10.09 -5.44 75.15
CA ALA A 170 9.79 -6.17 76.41
C ALA A 170 9.54 -5.48 77.78
N GLU A 171 8.37 -5.75 78.40
CA GLU A 171 8.13 -6.25 79.79
C GLU A 171 6.67 -6.04 80.25
N ALA A 172 6.12 -6.98 81.04
CA ALA A 172 4.97 -6.79 81.96
C ALA A 172 5.55 -6.68 83.40
N PRO A 173 4.89 -6.17 84.47
CA PRO A 173 3.43 -6.15 84.78
C PRO A 173 2.93 -4.87 85.52
N GLY A 174 1.65 -4.81 85.96
CA GLY A 174 1.25 -3.97 87.11
C GLY A 174 -0.04 -3.11 87.03
N ALA A 175 -1.10 -3.64 87.63
CA ALA A 175 -2.14 -3.00 88.45
C ALA A 175 -2.55 -1.50 88.32
N ARG A 176 -3.86 -1.33 88.07
CA ARG A 176 -4.87 -0.47 88.76
C ARG A 176 -4.85 1.08 88.60
N ARG A 177 -5.88 1.60 87.89
CA ARG A 177 -7.01 2.47 88.36
C ARG A 177 -7.54 3.28 87.16
N ALA A 178 -8.74 3.00 86.68
CA ALA A 178 -10.04 3.57 87.08
C ALA A 178 -10.32 4.95 86.46
N ALA A 179 -11.30 5.02 85.53
CA ALA A 179 -12.41 6.00 85.54
C ALA A 179 -13.29 5.89 84.28
N VAL A 180 -14.56 5.54 84.52
CA VAL A 180 -15.80 6.11 83.95
C VAL A 180 -16.07 5.99 82.44
N ALA A 181 -17.11 5.21 82.11
CA ALA A 181 -17.81 5.19 80.81
C ALA A 181 -19.20 5.84 80.92
N PRO A 182 -19.77 6.33 79.80
CA PRO A 182 -21.20 6.13 79.56
C PRO A 182 -21.51 5.79 78.07
N PRO A 183 -22.75 5.53 77.63
CA PRO A 183 -23.34 4.19 77.58
C PRO A 183 -23.82 3.78 76.16
N LEU A 184 -23.94 2.48 75.89
CA LEU A 184 -24.72 1.94 74.77
C LEU A 184 -26.05 1.35 75.30
N PRO A 185 -27.22 1.74 74.76
CA PRO A 185 -28.51 1.14 75.09
C PRO A 185 -28.75 -0.21 74.37
N PRO A 186 -29.74 -1.01 74.82
CA PRO A 186 -29.50 -2.39 75.23
C PRO A 186 -29.97 -3.48 74.24
N TYR A 187 -29.28 -4.61 74.31
CA TYR A 187 -29.73 -5.92 73.87
C TYR A 187 -30.81 -6.46 74.83
N ASN A 188 -32.04 -6.61 74.32
CA ASN A 188 -33.10 -7.37 74.97
C ASN A 188 -33.26 -8.71 74.24
N GLY A 189 -32.79 -9.78 74.88
CA GLY A 189 -33.37 -11.10 74.65
C GLY A 189 -34.60 -11.28 75.52
N PRO A 190 -35.51 -12.21 75.17
CA PRO A 190 -36.33 -12.88 76.16
C PRO A 190 -36.00 -14.38 76.21
N ASN A 191 -35.36 -14.74 77.32
CA ASN A 191 -35.69 -15.82 78.25
C ASN A 191 -36.51 -17.03 77.74
N LEU A 192 -35.89 -18.19 77.97
CA LEU A 192 -36.49 -19.52 78.03
C LEU A 192 -37.19 -19.72 79.39
N VAL A 193 -38.52 -19.83 79.42
CA VAL A 193 -39.29 -20.64 80.38
C VAL A 193 -40.64 -20.97 79.71
N ASP A 194 -40.87 -22.19 79.22
CA ASP A 194 -41.47 -23.26 80.03
C ASP A 194 -41.79 -24.49 79.18
N ARG A 195 -41.90 -25.58 79.90
CA ARG A 195 -41.94 -26.99 79.58
C ARG A 195 -43.17 -27.41 78.75
N SER A 196 -42.90 -28.18 77.69
CA SER A 196 -43.49 -29.51 77.39
C SER A 196 -43.95 -29.72 75.94
N ARG A 197 -43.58 -30.90 75.42
CA ARG A 197 -44.09 -31.63 74.24
C ARG A 197 -43.42 -31.31 72.89
N GLY A 198 -42.90 -32.37 72.27
CA GLY A 198 -42.73 -32.45 70.82
C GLY A 198 -41.32 -32.73 70.34
N GLY A 199 -40.78 -33.91 70.65
CA GLY A 199 -39.63 -34.44 69.92
C GLY A 199 -40.00 -34.63 68.45
N LEU A 200 -39.37 -33.88 67.54
CA LEU A 200 -39.27 -34.19 66.11
C LEU A 200 -38.30 -33.28 65.31
N ILE A 201 -37.45 -32.49 65.97
CA ILE A 201 -36.57 -31.51 65.26
C ILE A 201 -35.08 -31.90 65.27
N ALA A 202 -34.65 -32.86 66.11
CA ALA A 202 -33.23 -33.23 66.20
C ALA A 202 -32.71 -34.13 65.04
N ILE A 203 -33.59 -34.80 64.28
CA ILE A 203 -33.17 -35.66 63.15
C ILE A 203 -33.02 -34.85 61.84
N ARG A 204 -33.61 -33.66 61.74
CA ARG A 204 -33.61 -32.86 60.50
C ARG A 204 -32.34 -32.03 60.29
N PHE A 205 -31.52 -31.84 61.33
CA PHE A 205 -30.32 -31.00 61.25
C PHE A 205 -29.04 -31.78 60.91
N PHE A 206 -28.96 -33.08 61.23
CA PHE A 206 -27.79 -33.91 60.93
C PHE A 206 -27.81 -34.51 59.51
N LEU A 207 -28.99 -34.78 58.94
CA LEU A 207 -29.11 -35.30 57.56
C LEU A 207 -28.83 -34.23 56.48
N GLY A 208 -29.05 -32.95 56.79
CA GLY A 208 -28.80 -31.85 55.86
C GLY A 208 -27.32 -31.49 55.65
N ARG A 209 -26.43 -31.91 56.57
CA ARG A 209 -24.98 -31.62 56.51
C ARG A 209 -24.19 -32.73 55.82
N LEU A 210 -24.67 -33.98 55.86
CA LEU A 210 -24.08 -35.09 55.09
C LEU A 210 -24.39 -34.96 53.59
N VAL A 211 -25.61 -34.53 53.24
CA VAL A 211 -26.07 -34.34 51.86
C VAL A 211 -25.41 -33.12 51.18
N ARG A 212 -25.03 -32.07 51.95
CA ARG A 212 -24.35 -30.86 51.40
C ARG A 212 -22.86 -31.04 51.09
N GLY A 213 -22.19 -32.04 51.69
CA GLY A 213 -20.79 -32.37 51.37
C GLY A 213 -20.63 -33.42 50.28
N LEU A 214 -21.59 -34.35 50.18
CA LEU A 214 -21.61 -35.41 49.16
C LEU A 214 -22.21 -34.97 47.82
N LEU A 215 -23.19 -34.06 47.77
CA LEU A 215 -23.72 -33.57 46.49
C LEU A 215 -22.68 -32.89 45.58
N PRO A 216 -21.78 -31.99 46.05
CA PRO A 216 -20.80 -31.37 45.18
C PRO A 216 -19.72 -32.38 44.75
N THR A 217 -19.34 -33.34 45.59
CA THR A 217 -18.36 -34.39 45.22
C THR A 217 -18.94 -35.44 44.27
N LEU A 218 -20.23 -35.74 44.38
CA LEU A 218 -20.97 -36.64 43.48
C LEU A 218 -21.41 -35.92 42.19
N ALA A 219 -21.61 -34.60 42.23
CA ALA A 219 -21.81 -33.75 41.04
C ALA A 219 -20.49 -33.48 40.30
N ILE A 220 -19.37 -33.25 41.00
CA ILE A 220 -18.04 -33.11 40.40
C ILE A 220 -17.54 -34.48 39.90
N GLY A 221 -17.77 -35.56 40.65
CA GLY A 221 -17.52 -36.93 40.20
C GLY A 221 -18.42 -37.35 39.05
N GLY A 222 -19.69 -36.93 39.05
CA GLY A 222 -20.64 -37.15 37.95
C GLY A 222 -20.27 -36.36 36.70
N VAL A 223 -19.81 -35.11 36.83
CA VAL A 223 -19.28 -34.31 35.71
C VAL A 223 -17.94 -34.86 35.23
N ALA A 224 -17.05 -35.32 36.12
CA ALA A 224 -15.80 -35.97 35.74
C ALA A 224 -16.05 -37.31 35.05
N VAL A 225 -17.03 -38.11 35.49
CA VAL A 225 -17.46 -39.34 34.81
C VAL A 225 -18.18 -39.04 33.51
N LEU A 226 -18.96 -37.95 33.40
CA LEU A 226 -19.63 -37.55 32.15
C LEU A 226 -18.62 -36.96 31.14
N VAL A 227 -17.58 -36.29 31.62
CA VAL A 227 -16.41 -35.86 30.83
C VAL A 227 -15.57 -37.06 30.41
N VAL A 228 -15.29 -38.03 31.30
CA VAL A 228 -14.55 -39.27 31.00
C VAL A 228 -15.34 -40.19 30.06
N VAL A 229 -16.67 -40.29 30.22
CA VAL A 229 -17.58 -40.99 29.31
C VAL A 229 -17.63 -40.25 27.98
N ALA A 230 -17.80 -38.93 27.93
CA ALA A 230 -17.65 -38.15 26.69
C ALA A 230 -16.25 -38.32 26.03
N PHE A 231 -15.22 -38.64 26.81
CA PHE A 231 -13.85 -38.96 26.37
C PHE A 231 -13.65 -40.39 25.85
N LEU A 232 -14.47 -41.37 26.27
CA LEU A 232 -14.40 -42.79 25.87
C LEU A 232 -15.40 -43.16 24.75
N LEU A 233 -16.27 -42.23 24.38
CA LEU A 233 -17.29 -42.33 23.33
C LEU A 233 -16.92 -41.98 21.86
N PRO A 234 -15.76 -41.38 21.52
CA PRO A 234 -15.51 -40.82 20.18
C PRO A 234 -15.78 -41.73 18.99
N GLU A 235 -15.48 -43.04 19.07
CA GLU A 235 -15.61 -43.92 17.91
C GLU A 235 -17.05 -44.33 17.60
N ARG A 236 -17.93 -44.44 18.61
CA ARG A 236 -19.32 -44.92 18.38
C ARG A 236 -20.27 -43.85 17.84
N HIS A 237 -19.94 -42.57 18.04
CA HIS A 237 -20.70 -41.42 17.52
C HIS A 237 -20.03 -40.76 16.32
N ARG A 238 -19.01 -41.41 15.75
CA ARG A 238 -18.32 -40.94 14.56
C ARG A 238 -19.31 -40.69 13.42
N SER A 239 -20.19 -41.64 13.13
CA SER A 239 -21.19 -41.51 12.06
C SER A 239 -22.20 -40.39 12.32
N ASP A 240 -22.56 -40.12 13.58
CA ASP A 240 -23.47 -39.02 13.93
C ASP A 240 -22.79 -37.64 13.72
N ILE A 241 -21.50 -37.54 14.06
CA ILE A 241 -20.70 -36.33 13.86
C ILE A 241 -20.43 -36.10 12.37
N GLU A 242 -20.10 -37.15 11.62
CA GLU A 242 -19.96 -37.11 10.16
C GLU A 242 -21.26 -36.61 9.53
N MET A 243 -22.42 -37.20 9.87
CA MET A 243 -23.73 -36.76 9.36
C MET A 243 -24.07 -35.29 9.67
N GLN A 244 -23.71 -34.79 10.86
CA GLN A 244 -23.90 -33.38 11.22
C GLN A 244 -22.97 -32.44 10.45
N LEU A 245 -21.72 -32.84 10.24
CA LEU A 245 -20.75 -32.11 9.42
C LEU A 245 -21.19 -32.10 7.96
N GLU A 246 -21.71 -33.21 7.43
CA GLU A 246 -22.26 -33.31 6.08
C GLU A 246 -23.42 -32.34 5.86
N ALA A 247 -24.31 -32.21 6.85
CA ALA A 247 -25.42 -31.26 6.79
C ALA A 247 -24.97 -29.78 6.80
N GLN A 248 -23.79 -29.47 7.33
CA GLN A 248 -23.22 -28.11 7.37
C GLN A 248 -22.35 -27.80 6.14
N VAL A 249 -21.52 -28.76 5.72
CA VAL A 249 -20.58 -28.64 4.59
C VAL A 249 -21.29 -28.85 3.24
N GLY A 250 -22.44 -29.55 3.24
CA GLY A 250 -23.19 -29.92 2.04
C GLY A 250 -22.56 -31.06 1.23
N HIS A 251 -21.51 -31.68 1.76
CA HIS A 251 -20.73 -32.75 1.11
C HIS A 251 -20.35 -33.83 2.12
N PRO A 252 -20.10 -35.09 1.70
CA PRO A 252 -19.63 -36.15 2.59
C PRO A 252 -18.34 -35.75 3.31
N VAL A 253 -18.27 -35.93 4.64
CA VAL A 253 -17.10 -35.58 5.47
C VAL A 253 -16.68 -36.82 6.24
N SER A 254 -15.39 -37.16 6.19
CA SER A 254 -14.81 -38.27 6.96
C SER A 254 -13.58 -37.81 7.72
N PHE A 255 -13.30 -38.41 8.89
CA PHE A 255 -12.09 -38.09 9.68
C PHE A 255 -11.39 -39.34 10.21
N GLY A 256 -10.06 -39.35 10.24
CA GLY A 256 -9.26 -40.52 10.66
C GLY A 256 -9.35 -40.83 12.15
N GLY A 257 -9.45 -39.81 13.01
CA GLY A 257 -9.58 -40.01 14.46
C GLY A 257 -10.03 -38.76 15.22
N LEU A 258 -10.65 -38.98 16.37
CA LEU A 258 -11.13 -37.93 17.28
C LEU A 258 -10.43 -38.08 18.64
N ARG A 259 -9.67 -37.07 19.04
CA ARG A 259 -8.90 -37.06 20.30
C ARG A 259 -9.22 -35.79 21.08
N VAL A 260 -9.12 -35.86 22.40
CA VAL A 260 -9.22 -34.63 23.21
C VAL A 260 -7.83 -34.04 23.37
N SER A 261 -7.73 -32.75 23.10
CA SER A 261 -6.52 -31.96 23.25
C SER A 261 -6.64 -31.01 24.43
N HIS A 262 -5.60 -30.97 25.26
CA HIS A 262 -5.49 -30.01 26.36
C HIS A 262 -5.15 -28.59 25.87
N VAL A 263 -4.82 -28.42 24.59
CA VAL A 263 -4.59 -27.12 23.98
C VAL A 263 -5.90 -26.32 23.98
N GLY A 264 -5.91 -25.16 24.64
CA GLY A 264 -7.03 -24.22 24.63
C GLY A 264 -8.27 -24.64 25.43
N GLY A 265 -8.11 -25.36 26.55
CA GLY A 265 -9.17 -25.54 27.55
C GLY A 265 -10.06 -26.78 27.39
N GLY A 266 -9.54 -27.86 26.78
CA GLY A 266 -10.29 -29.11 26.54
C GLY A 266 -10.99 -29.10 25.18
N SER A 267 -10.21 -28.97 24.11
CA SER A 267 -10.71 -28.97 22.73
C SER A 267 -10.82 -30.38 22.17
N LEU A 268 -11.74 -30.58 21.24
CA LEU A 268 -11.82 -31.82 20.47
C LEU A 268 -11.00 -31.65 19.19
N GLN A 269 -9.99 -32.51 18.99
CA GLN A 269 -9.15 -32.52 17.82
C GLN A 269 -9.60 -33.63 16.86
N LEU A 270 -9.94 -33.26 15.64
CA LEU A 270 -10.17 -34.17 14.53
C LEU A 270 -8.87 -34.27 13.71
N SER A 271 -8.45 -35.50 13.45
CA SER A 271 -7.27 -35.82 12.63
C SER A 271 -7.72 -36.36 11.28
N ASP A 272 -6.95 -36.06 10.22
CA ASP A 272 -7.17 -36.56 8.85
C ASP A 272 -8.58 -36.28 8.31
N VAL A 273 -9.07 -35.04 8.46
CA VAL A 273 -10.37 -34.64 7.90
C VAL A 273 -10.29 -34.59 6.38
N ARG A 274 -11.19 -35.32 5.71
CA ARG A 274 -11.28 -35.39 4.24
C ARG A 274 -12.70 -35.14 3.80
N ILE A 275 -12.83 -34.33 2.76
CA ILE A 275 -14.08 -34.02 2.07
C ILE A 275 -13.89 -34.51 0.64
N PRO A 276 -14.38 -35.72 0.26
CA PRO A 276 -14.09 -36.30 -1.05
C PRO A 276 -14.52 -35.42 -2.24
N ALA A 277 -15.57 -34.61 -2.06
CA ALA A 277 -16.04 -33.67 -3.06
C ALA A 277 -15.14 -32.43 -3.23
N LEU A 278 -14.32 -32.11 -2.22
CA LEU A 278 -13.38 -30.98 -2.21
C LEU A 278 -11.97 -31.54 -2.08
N ALA A 279 -11.54 -32.28 -3.11
CA ALA A 279 -10.34 -33.13 -3.03
C ALA A 279 -9.04 -32.33 -2.83
N SER A 280 -9.00 -31.04 -3.20
CA SER A 280 -7.83 -30.19 -2.97
C SER A 280 -7.74 -29.69 -1.53
N ILE A 281 -8.85 -29.69 -0.77
CA ILE A 281 -8.90 -29.18 0.60
C ILE A 281 -8.23 -30.17 1.55
N GLN A 282 -7.22 -29.67 2.24
CA GLN A 282 -6.53 -30.39 3.30
C GLN A 282 -6.33 -29.45 4.48
N ALA A 283 -6.69 -29.92 5.68
CA ALA A 283 -6.36 -29.25 6.92
C ALA A 283 -5.43 -30.17 7.72
N GLU A 284 -4.34 -29.62 8.25
CA GLU A 284 -3.41 -30.41 9.06
C GLU A 284 -4.09 -30.83 10.37
N GLN A 285 -4.81 -29.91 10.99
CA GLN A 285 -5.51 -30.15 12.26
C GLN A 285 -6.82 -29.37 12.31
N VAL A 286 -7.86 -29.99 12.85
CA VAL A 286 -9.15 -29.35 13.09
C VAL A 286 -9.49 -29.44 14.56
N TYR A 287 -9.72 -28.30 15.20
CA TYR A 287 -10.06 -28.20 16.61
C TYR A 287 -11.45 -27.63 16.79
N LEU A 288 -12.27 -28.28 17.59
CA LEU A 288 -13.52 -27.74 18.08
C LEU A 288 -13.29 -27.21 19.49
N HIS A 289 -13.18 -25.89 19.60
CA HIS A 289 -13.03 -25.19 20.86
C HIS A 289 -14.40 -24.82 21.40
N PRO A 290 -14.76 -25.30 22.59
CA PRO A 290 -15.99 -24.84 23.19
C PRO A 290 -15.94 -23.39 23.67
N ASP A 291 -16.99 -22.62 23.38
CA ASP A 291 -17.19 -21.30 23.96
C ASP A 291 -18.10 -21.41 25.19
N TRP A 292 -17.51 -21.65 26.36
CA TRP A 292 -18.24 -21.79 27.62
C TRP A 292 -19.05 -20.55 27.97
N ARG A 293 -18.55 -19.35 27.66
CA ARG A 293 -19.23 -18.11 28.01
C ARG A 293 -20.47 -17.91 27.14
N ALA A 294 -20.34 -18.13 25.83
CA ALA A 294 -21.49 -18.06 24.93
C ALA A 294 -22.48 -19.20 25.19
N SER A 295 -21.98 -20.40 25.50
CA SER A 295 -22.82 -21.57 25.74
C SER A 295 -23.70 -21.41 26.98
N MET A 296 -23.12 -20.95 28.09
CA MET A 296 -23.87 -20.69 29.33
C MET A 296 -24.92 -19.58 29.15
N ARG A 297 -24.59 -18.51 28.40
CA ARG A 297 -25.53 -17.41 28.13
C ARG A 297 -26.69 -17.82 27.24
N ALA A 298 -26.42 -18.62 26.22
CA ALA A 298 -27.44 -19.07 25.27
C ALA A 298 -28.22 -20.30 25.76
N MET A 299 -27.80 -20.90 26.89
CA MET A 299 -28.27 -22.22 27.35
C MET A 299 -28.24 -23.29 26.24
N ALA A 300 -27.25 -23.19 25.35
CA ALA A 300 -27.07 -24.05 24.19
C ALA A 300 -25.57 -24.22 23.93
N TRP A 301 -25.13 -25.38 23.43
CA TRP A 301 -23.72 -25.61 23.14
C TRP A 301 -23.25 -24.74 21.97
N ARG A 302 -22.16 -24.01 22.19
CA ARG A 302 -21.52 -23.14 21.20
C ARG A 302 -20.04 -23.44 21.10
N PHE A 303 -19.54 -23.50 19.88
CA PHE A 303 -18.16 -23.87 19.57
C PHE A 303 -17.54 -22.91 18.56
N THR A 304 -16.25 -22.70 18.71
CA THR A 304 -15.35 -22.11 17.74
C THR A 304 -14.62 -23.23 17.02
N LEU A 305 -14.82 -23.33 15.71
CA LEU A 305 -14.05 -24.21 14.85
C LEU A 305 -12.70 -23.55 14.57
N ARG A 306 -11.59 -24.25 14.77
CA ARG A 306 -10.26 -23.78 14.40
C ARG A 306 -9.63 -24.75 13.41
N LEU A 307 -9.27 -24.24 12.24
CA LEU A 307 -8.61 -24.98 11.18
C LEU A 307 -7.14 -24.53 11.13
N ASP A 308 -6.21 -25.46 11.31
CA ASP A 308 -4.78 -25.21 11.21
C ASP A 308 -4.20 -25.84 9.94
N GLY A 309 -3.35 -25.08 9.25
CA GLY A 309 -2.70 -25.50 8.01
C GLY A 309 -3.67 -25.76 6.85
N LEU A 310 -4.79 -25.02 6.79
CA LEU A 310 -5.76 -25.16 5.70
C LEU A 310 -5.09 -24.83 4.35
N ARG A 311 -5.16 -25.76 3.40
CA ARG A 311 -4.68 -25.59 2.03
C ARG A 311 -5.68 -26.14 1.02
N GLY A 312 -5.77 -25.51 -0.15
CA GLY A 312 -6.59 -25.99 -1.25
C GLY A 312 -6.56 -25.05 -2.45
N ALA A 313 -7.20 -25.49 -3.54
CA ALA A 313 -7.42 -24.68 -4.72
C ALA A 313 -8.46 -23.58 -4.45
N PRO A 314 -8.39 -22.43 -5.14
CA PRO A 314 -9.35 -21.35 -5.01
C PRO A 314 -10.82 -21.78 -5.10
N ALA A 315 -11.19 -22.65 -6.05
CA ALA A 315 -12.57 -23.09 -6.23
C ALA A 315 -13.10 -23.89 -5.02
N ASP A 316 -12.32 -24.86 -4.53
CA ASP A 316 -12.72 -25.64 -3.37
C ASP A 316 -12.75 -24.79 -2.08
N LEU A 317 -11.85 -23.81 -1.95
CA LEU A 317 -11.87 -22.85 -0.85
C LEU A 317 -13.12 -21.95 -0.92
N ALA A 318 -13.50 -21.50 -2.12
CA ALA A 318 -14.73 -20.74 -2.33
C ALA A 318 -15.97 -21.59 -1.99
N ALA A 319 -15.99 -22.86 -2.40
CA ALA A 319 -17.05 -23.80 -2.04
C ALA A 319 -17.15 -24.03 -0.52
N LEU A 320 -16.00 -24.17 0.15
CA LEU A 320 -15.95 -24.31 1.61
C LEU A 320 -16.43 -23.05 2.33
N MET A 321 -16.12 -21.85 1.82
CA MET A 321 -16.61 -20.59 2.38
C MET A 321 -18.13 -20.42 2.20
N ARG A 322 -18.67 -20.89 1.08
CA ARG A 322 -20.12 -20.89 0.80
C ARG A 322 -20.87 -21.92 1.65
N ALA A 323 -20.20 -22.95 2.15
CA ALA A 323 -20.79 -23.88 3.10
C ALA A 323 -21.17 -23.14 4.39
N ASP A 324 -22.32 -23.46 4.97
CA ASP A 324 -22.82 -22.80 6.17
C ASP A 324 -22.12 -23.34 7.43
N LEU A 325 -20.81 -23.11 7.53
CA LEU A 325 -19.98 -23.56 8.65
C LEU A 325 -20.35 -22.90 9.98
N LEU A 326 -21.10 -21.78 9.94
CA LEU A 326 -21.58 -21.05 11.11
C LEU A 326 -23.01 -21.46 11.51
N ARG A 327 -23.51 -22.60 11.00
CA ARG A 327 -24.84 -23.10 11.31
C ARG A 327 -24.85 -23.96 12.58
N GLY A 328 -25.90 -23.81 13.39
CA GLY A 328 -26.12 -24.65 14.56
C GLY A 328 -25.20 -24.31 15.74
N ALA A 329 -24.34 -25.25 16.13
CA ALA A 329 -23.50 -25.12 17.33
C ALA A 329 -22.17 -24.39 17.06
N VAL A 330 -21.73 -24.26 15.79
CA VAL A 330 -20.50 -23.54 15.45
C VAL A 330 -20.81 -22.06 15.27
N THR A 331 -20.15 -21.20 16.04
CA THR A 331 -20.41 -19.76 16.05
C THR A 331 -19.31 -18.92 15.43
N SER A 332 -18.10 -19.47 15.31
CA SER A 332 -16.97 -18.81 14.66
C SER A 332 -16.02 -19.83 14.06
N VAL A 333 -15.37 -19.46 12.95
CA VAL A 333 -14.29 -20.25 12.33
C VAL A 333 -13.01 -19.42 12.36
N ASP A 334 -12.00 -19.94 13.06
CA ASP A 334 -10.64 -19.41 13.08
C ASP A 334 -9.76 -20.20 12.11
N LEU A 335 -9.04 -19.48 11.26
CA LEU A 335 -8.08 -20.02 10.31
C LEU A 335 -6.67 -19.72 10.82
N ARG A 336 -5.80 -20.73 10.84
CA ARG A 336 -4.37 -20.58 11.15
C ARG A 336 -3.53 -21.14 10.03
N ASN A 337 -2.49 -20.38 9.65
CA ASN A 337 -1.52 -20.77 8.62
C ASN A 337 -2.20 -21.24 7.31
N ALA A 338 -3.27 -20.57 6.90
CA ALA A 338 -4.00 -20.87 5.68
C ALA A 338 -3.15 -20.53 4.44
N ARG A 339 -3.26 -21.38 3.42
CA ARG A 339 -2.54 -21.28 2.15
C ARG A 339 -3.48 -21.58 0.98
N VAL A 340 -3.24 -20.93 -0.15
CA VAL A 340 -3.95 -21.15 -1.41
C VAL A 340 -3.00 -21.77 -2.41
N ALA A 341 -3.46 -22.75 -3.17
CA ALA A 341 -2.71 -23.36 -4.27
C ALA A 341 -2.81 -22.48 -5.53
N VAL A 342 -1.67 -22.10 -6.09
CA VAL A 342 -1.56 -21.17 -7.23
C VAL A 342 -0.58 -21.74 -8.23
N GLY A 343 -1.06 -22.26 -9.37
CA GLY A 343 -0.19 -22.77 -10.44
C GLY A 343 0.87 -23.79 -10.01
N GLY A 344 0.57 -24.64 -9.02
CA GLY A 344 1.51 -25.63 -8.45
C GLY A 344 2.31 -25.13 -7.24
N GLU A 345 2.23 -23.85 -6.90
CA GLU A 345 2.81 -23.26 -5.70
C GLU A 345 1.78 -23.15 -4.57
N LEU A 346 2.27 -22.97 -3.33
CA LEU A 346 1.42 -22.70 -2.16
C LEU A 346 1.72 -21.29 -1.64
N TRP A 347 0.79 -20.37 -1.84
CA TRP A 347 0.90 -19.00 -1.35
C TRP A 347 0.15 -18.85 -0.03
N GLY A 348 0.80 -18.31 1.00
CA GLY A 348 0.09 -17.95 2.24
C GLY A 348 0.91 -18.00 3.51
N GLY A 349 0.31 -18.56 4.56
CA GLY A 349 0.72 -18.33 5.95
C GLY A 349 -0.15 -17.28 6.64
N TYR A 350 -1.42 -17.20 6.26
CA TYR A 350 -2.34 -16.22 6.81
C TYR A 350 -3.18 -16.83 7.95
N SER A 351 -3.50 -16.02 8.94
CA SER A 351 -4.35 -16.41 10.06
C SER A 351 -5.43 -15.36 10.28
N GLY A 352 -6.62 -15.78 10.68
CA GLY A 352 -7.75 -14.89 10.82
C GLY A 352 -9.03 -15.66 11.07
N SER A 353 -10.16 -15.08 10.66
CA SER A 353 -11.46 -15.70 10.88
C SER A 353 -12.38 -15.55 9.69
N VAL A 354 -13.31 -16.50 9.56
CA VAL A 354 -14.44 -16.41 8.64
C VAL A 354 -15.54 -15.58 9.31
N LEU A 355 -16.05 -14.61 8.58
CA LEU A 355 -17.05 -13.63 8.96
C LEU A 355 -18.28 -13.82 8.07
N GLY A 356 -19.47 -13.91 8.66
CA GLY A 356 -20.73 -14.06 7.91
C GLY A 356 -21.11 -15.52 7.63
N GLY A 357 -22.42 -15.80 7.65
CA GLY A 357 -22.97 -17.13 7.32
C GLY A 357 -23.15 -17.30 5.81
N ALA A 358 -23.79 -18.40 5.38
CA ALA A 358 -23.92 -18.77 3.96
C ALA A 358 -24.47 -17.69 3.00
N ALA A 359 -25.20 -16.69 3.51
CA ALA A 359 -25.73 -15.59 2.69
C ALA A 359 -24.68 -14.53 2.32
N THR A 360 -23.67 -14.31 3.16
CA THR A 360 -22.60 -13.31 2.95
C THR A 360 -21.26 -13.86 3.46
N PRO A 361 -20.75 -14.96 2.88
CA PRO A 361 -19.52 -15.57 3.33
C PRO A 361 -18.33 -14.66 3.03
N ARG A 362 -17.59 -14.27 4.06
CA ARG A 362 -16.40 -13.44 3.97
C ARG A 362 -15.32 -14.01 4.88
N ALA A 363 -14.04 -13.85 4.54
CA ALA A 363 -12.96 -14.17 5.47
C ALA A 363 -12.03 -12.98 5.61
N SER A 364 -11.58 -12.71 6.83
CA SER A 364 -10.55 -11.70 7.09
C SER A 364 -9.32 -12.41 7.62
N LEU A 365 -8.28 -12.38 6.80
CA LEU A 365 -7.00 -13.03 7.03
C LEU A 365 -5.92 -11.98 7.23
N LYS A 366 -4.93 -12.30 8.07
CA LYS A 366 -3.78 -11.45 8.34
C LYS A 366 -2.50 -12.26 8.25
N SER A 367 -1.41 -11.63 7.81
CA SER A 367 -0.10 -12.25 7.95
C SER A 367 0.37 -12.27 9.41
N ALA A 368 1.38 -13.08 9.72
CA ALA A 368 1.90 -13.28 11.08
C ALA A 368 2.41 -11.99 11.74
N ASP A 369 2.93 -11.06 10.94
CA ASP A 369 3.40 -9.73 11.35
C ASP A 369 2.27 -8.69 11.43
N GLY A 370 1.06 -9.02 10.98
CA GLY A 370 -0.07 -8.11 10.87
C GLY A 370 0.07 -7.04 9.78
N ALA A 371 1.15 -7.07 8.98
CA ALA A 371 1.47 -6.05 7.98
C ALA A 371 0.64 -6.18 6.69
N LEU A 372 0.04 -7.35 6.47
CA LEU A 372 -0.85 -7.64 5.35
C LEU A 372 -2.19 -8.14 5.90
N VAL A 373 -3.27 -7.50 5.47
CA VAL A 373 -4.66 -7.90 5.73
C VAL A 373 -5.30 -8.23 4.39
N VAL A 374 -5.90 -9.41 4.29
CA VAL A 374 -6.61 -9.89 3.10
C VAL A 374 -8.04 -10.18 3.47
N THR A 375 -8.97 -9.58 2.75
CA THR A 375 -10.36 -9.97 2.77
C THR A 375 -10.63 -10.87 1.59
N LEU A 376 -11.31 -12.01 1.81
CA LEU A 376 -11.76 -12.93 0.77
C LEU A 376 -13.28 -13.02 0.76
N GLU A 377 -13.87 -13.07 -0.43
CA GLU A 377 -15.30 -13.30 -0.67
C GLU A 377 -15.46 -14.27 -1.87
N PRO A 378 -16.25 -15.35 -1.76
CA PRO A 378 -16.42 -16.29 -2.86
C PRO A 378 -17.31 -15.67 -3.96
N THR A 379 -16.84 -15.73 -5.19
CA THR A 379 -17.55 -15.28 -6.40
C THR A 379 -17.63 -16.46 -7.37
N GLY A 380 -18.71 -17.23 -7.28
CA GLY A 380 -18.83 -18.51 -8.01
C GLY A 380 -17.77 -19.51 -7.55
N ASP A 381 -16.89 -19.90 -8.47
CA ASP A 381 -15.74 -20.79 -8.24
C ASP A 381 -14.40 -20.01 -8.12
N ALA A 382 -14.46 -18.69 -8.05
CA ALA A 382 -13.32 -17.84 -7.76
C ALA A 382 -13.42 -17.22 -6.36
N LEU A 383 -12.31 -16.69 -5.86
CA LEU A 383 -12.23 -15.89 -4.65
C LEU A 383 -11.93 -14.43 -5.04
N ALA A 384 -12.89 -13.54 -4.82
CA ALA A 384 -12.63 -12.11 -4.83
C ALA A 384 -11.79 -11.75 -3.61
N LEU A 385 -10.79 -10.90 -3.81
CA LEU A 385 -9.84 -10.51 -2.80
C LEU A 385 -9.62 -9.00 -2.76
N ASP A 386 -9.56 -8.47 -1.53
CA ASP A 386 -9.19 -7.09 -1.21
C ASP A 386 -8.06 -7.16 -0.17
N ALA A 387 -6.85 -6.89 -0.63
CA ALA A 387 -5.62 -7.00 0.15
C ALA A 387 -5.01 -5.62 0.37
N VAL A 388 -4.68 -5.32 1.62
CA VAL A 388 -3.99 -4.09 2.02
C VAL A 388 -2.73 -4.46 2.79
N ALA A 389 -1.59 -3.91 2.38
CA ALA A 389 -0.34 -4.13 3.07
C ALA A 389 0.46 -2.85 3.30
N VAL A 390 1.26 -2.86 4.36
CA VAL A 390 2.13 -1.75 4.77
C VAL A 390 3.56 -2.25 4.90
N GLY A 391 4.50 -1.60 4.20
CA GLY A 391 5.93 -1.88 4.28
C GLY A 391 6.32 -3.30 3.86
N ARG A 392 5.56 -3.92 2.96
CA ARG A 392 5.75 -5.32 2.56
C ARG A 392 6.00 -5.43 1.05
N PRO A 393 6.97 -6.26 0.60
CA PRO A 393 7.14 -6.55 -0.81
C PRO A 393 6.00 -7.41 -1.37
N LEU A 394 5.77 -7.32 -2.68
CA LEU A 394 4.86 -8.21 -3.39
C LEU A 394 5.45 -9.64 -3.45
N PRO A 395 4.60 -10.69 -3.42
CA PRO A 395 5.05 -12.08 -3.56
C PRO A 395 5.81 -12.33 -4.88
N VAL A 396 5.30 -11.77 -5.98
CA VAL A 396 5.89 -11.94 -7.33
C VAL A 396 6.99 -10.92 -7.62
N PHE A 397 6.94 -9.71 -7.05
CA PHE A 397 7.91 -8.63 -7.31
C PHE A 397 8.58 -8.18 -6.01
N SER A 398 9.44 -9.04 -5.46
CA SER A 398 9.99 -8.83 -4.11
C SER A 398 11.11 -7.77 -4.02
N ASN A 399 11.67 -7.38 -5.16
CA ASN A 399 12.76 -6.41 -5.28
C ASN A 399 12.29 -4.95 -5.33
N ILE A 400 10.99 -4.70 -5.50
CA ILE A 400 10.40 -3.37 -5.57
C ILE A 400 9.89 -2.98 -4.18
N PRO A 401 10.53 -2.02 -3.48
CA PRO A 401 10.05 -1.56 -2.19
C PRO A 401 8.75 -0.77 -2.36
N LEU A 402 7.72 -1.18 -1.62
CA LEU A 402 6.43 -0.51 -1.57
C LEU A 402 6.19 -0.02 -0.14
N ASP A 403 5.73 1.22 0.00
CA ASP A 403 5.44 1.82 1.30
C ASP A 403 4.10 1.31 1.85
N THR A 404 3.07 1.34 1.00
CA THR A 404 1.73 0.81 1.27
C THR A 404 1.09 0.49 -0.06
N TYR A 405 0.38 -0.64 -0.14
CA TYR A 405 -0.35 -1.00 -1.34
C TYR A 405 -1.74 -1.57 -1.03
N GLN A 406 -2.65 -1.38 -1.98
CA GLN A 406 -3.93 -2.06 -2.04
C GLN A 406 -4.03 -2.83 -3.36
N LEU A 407 -4.57 -4.04 -3.27
CA LEU A 407 -4.83 -4.90 -4.40
C LEU A 407 -6.27 -5.42 -4.31
N ILE A 408 -7.04 -5.18 -5.35
CA ILE A 408 -8.37 -5.74 -5.56
C ILE A 408 -8.32 -6.63 -6.79
N GLY A 409 -8.79 -7.87 -6.66
CA GLY A 409 -8.73 -8.85 -7.74
C GLY A 409 -9.58 -10.08 -7.49
N GLN A 410 -9.44 -11.07 -8.39
CA GLN A 410 -10.11 -12.37 -8.29
C GLN A 410 -9.10 -13.47 -8.61
N ILE A 411 -9.03 -14.47 -7.73
CA ILE A 411 -8.18 -15.65 -7.93
C ILE A 411 -9.05 -16.89 -8.14
N GLY A 412 -8.76 -17.62 -9.22
CA GLY A 412 -9.39 -18.90 -9.56
C GLY A 412 -8.34 -19.99 -9.74
N ASP A 413 -8.76 -21.21 -10.07
CA ASP A 413 -7.86 -22.37 -10.17
C ASP A 413 -6.85 -22.27 -11.32
N THR A 414 -7.12 -21.41 -12.29
CA THR A 414 -6.39 -21.31 -13.56
C THR A 414 -5.71 -19.96 -13.77
N GLY A 415 -6.03 -18.97 -12.94
CA GLY A 415 -5.49 -17.63 -13.09
C GLY A 415 -5.85 -16.68 -11.96
N PHE A 416 -5.18 -15.54 -11.97
CA PHE A 416 -5.34 -14.45 -11.03
C PHE A 416 -5.49 -13.15 -11.81
N GLU A 417 -6.65 -12.51 -11.66
CA GLU A 417 -6.96 -11.22 -12.26
C GLU A 417 -6.80 -10.11 -11.22
N VAL A 418 -5.96 -9.13 -11.53
CA VAL A 418 -5.79 -7.90 -10.74
C VAL A 418 -6.57 -6.79 -11.42
N GLN A 419 -7.71 -6.44 -10.83
CA GLN A 419 -8.58 -5.38 -11.34
C GLN A 419 -8.05 -4.00 -10.99
N GLN A 420 -7.52 -3.86 -9.77
CA GLN A 420 -6.95 -2.61 -9.29
C GLN A 420 -5.78 -2.90 -8.38
N PHE A 421 -4.62 -2.36 -8.72
CA PHE A 421 -3.46 -2.27 -7.84
C PHE A 421 -3.05 -0.80 -7.71
N GLY A 422 -2.79 -0.36 -6.48
CA GLY A 422 -2.29 0.97 -6.18
C GLY A 422 -1.30 0.93 -5.03
N ALA A 423 -0.15 1.58 -5.21
CA ALA A 423 0.90 1.64 -4.21
C ALA A 423 1.60 3.00 -4.17
N GLY A 424 2.01 3.40 -2.97
CA GLY A 424 3.06 4.41 -2.80
C GLY A 424 4.43 3.74 -2.90
N ALA A 425 5.30 4.25 -3.77
CA ALA A 425 6.65 3.73 -3.92
C ALA A 425 7.61 4.80 -4.41
N MET A 426 8.81 4.85 -3.82
CA MET A 426 9.93 5.67 -4.30
C MET A 426 9.55 7.16 -4.48
N ALA A 427 8.88 7.74 -3.46
CA ALA A 427 8.35 9.10 -3.44
C ALA A 427 7.24 9.41 -4.48
N GLY A 428 6.78 8.41 -5.24
CA GLY A 428 5.71 8.52 -6.22
C GLY A 428 4.58 7.53 -5.99
N LYS A 429 3.77 7.34 -7.03
CA LYS A 429 2.65 6.38 -7.07
C LYS A 429 2.87 5.37 -8.19
N VAL A 430 2.45 4.14 -7.93
CA VAL A 430 2.41 3.06 -8.91
C VAL A 430 0.98 2.53 -8.93
N SER A 431 0.39 2.41 -10.11
CA SER A 431 -0.85 1.67 -10.30
C SER A 431 -0.67 0.60 -11.36
N ALA A 432 -1.42 -0.49 -11.23
CA ALA A 432 -1.38 -1.57 -12.19
C ALA A 432 -2.71 -2.31 -12.29
N ARG A 433 -2.88 -3.00 -13.40
CA ARG A 433 -3.94 -4.00 -13.63
C ARG A 433 -3.37 -5.08 -14.52
N GLY A 434 -3.92 -6.28 -14.47
CA GLY A 434 -3.41 -7.37 -15.31
C GLY A 434 -3.96 -8.72 -14.93
N GLU A 435 -3.49 -9.73 -15.67
CA GLU A 435 -3.89 -11.11 -15.50
C GLU A 435 -2.64 -12.01 -15.48
N LEU A 436 -2.65 -12.98 -14.59
CA LEU A 436 -1.69 -14.07 -14.53
C LEU A 436 -2.43 -15.39 -14.75
N ASN A 437 -2.19 -16.08 -15.86
CA ASN A 437 -2.77 -17.39 -16.17
C ASN A 437 -1.72 -18.49 -15.98
N TRP A 438 -2.09 -19.67 -15.49
CA TRP A 438 -1.16 -20.80 -15.29
C TRP A 438 -1.67 -22.15 -15.81
N GLN A 439 -2.59 -22.17 -16.78
CA GLN A 439 -3.11 -23.42 -17.37
C GLN A 439 -2.05 -24.21 -18.15
N ALA A 440 -1.15 -23.50 -18.82
CA ALA A 440 -0.13 -24.08 -19.70
C ALA A 440 1.22 -23.37 -19.47
N GLY A 441 1.66 -23.35 -18.22
CA GLY A 441 2.73 -22.47 -17.75
C GLY A 441 2.19 -21.09 -17.37
N ALA A 442 2.96 -20.36 -16.57
CA ALA A 442 2.58 -19.04 -16.10
C ALA A 442 2.78 -17.99 -17.19
N VAL A 443 1.72 -17.24 -17.52
CA VAL A 443 1.70 -16.15 -18.49
C VAL A 443 1.16 -14.91 -17.81
N LEU A 444 1.94 -13.83 -17.80
CA LEU A 444 1.59 -12.53 -17.25
C LEU A 444 1.31 -11.56 -18.40
N ASP A 445 0.19 -10.85 -18.33
CA ASP A 445 -0.08 -9.63 -19.09
C ASP A 445 -0.53 -8.54 -18.10
N ALA A 446 0.23 -7.44 -18.02
CA ALA A 446 -0.03 -6.38 -17.06
C ALA A 446 0.20 -5.01 -17.67
N GLU A 447 -0.65 -4.07 -17.30
CA GLU A 447 -0.48 -2.65 -17.55
C GLU A 447 -0.06 -1.95 -16.27
N LEU A 448 0.97 -1.11 -16.36
CA LEU A 448 1.56 -0.39 -15.25
C LEU A 448 1.56 1.10 -15.56
N LYS A 449 1.18 1.91 -14.58
CA LYS A 449 1.32 3.36 -14.62
C LYS A 449 2.18 3.84 -13.47
N LEU A 450 3.14 4.68 -13.82
CA LEU A 450 4.03 5.36 -12.87
C LEU A 450 3.65 6.83 -12.81
N GLY A 451 3.54 7.37 -11.60
CA GLY A 451 3.30 8.79 -11.35
C GLY A 451 4.38 9.37 -10.44
N SER A 452 5.30 10.14 -11.02
CA SER A 452 6.36 10.88 -10.32
C SER A 452 7.24 10.01 -9.40
N VAL A 453 7.60 8.82 -9.86
CA VAL A 453 8.53 7.90 -9.18
C VAL A 453 9.97 8.42 -9.31
N ASP A 454 10.78 8.33 -8.26
CA ASP A 454 12.20 8.69 -8.36
C ASP A 454 12.96 7.74 -9.32
N ALA A 455 13.38 8.26 -10.48
CA ALA A 455 14.05 7.49 -11.52
C ALA A 455 15.37 6.86 -11.04
N SER A 456 16.11 7.57 -10.20
CA SER A 456 17.41 7.14 -9.67
C SER A 456 17.24 5.95 -8.72
N VAL A 457 16.22 5.99 -7.86
CA VAL A 457 15.92 4.89 -6.95
C VAL A 457 15.43 3.66 -7.72
N LEU A 458 14.52 3.85 -8.68
CA LEU A 458 13.98 2.76 -9.49
C LEU A 458 15.08 2.02 -10.26
N LEU A 459 15.90 2.74 -11.02
CA LEU A 459 16.93 2.12 -11.86
C LEU A 459 18.02 1.43 -11.04
N LYS A 460 18.40 2.01 -9.90
CA LYS A 460 19.33 1.37 -8.96
C LYS A 460 18.77 0.06 -8.42
N LYS A 461 17.47 -0.02 -8.14
CA LYS A 461 16.80 -1.24 -7.66
C LYS A 461 16.64 -2.29 -8.77
N MET A 462 16.47 -1.84 -10.01
CA MET A 462 16.51 -2.72 -11.18
C MET A 462 17.93 -3.18 -11.55
N GLY A 463 18.96 -2.66 -10.88
CA GLY A 463 20.35 -3.04 -11.11
C GLY A 463 20.99 -2.38 -12.33
N SER A 464 20.39 -1.30 -12.86
CA SER A 464 20.96 -0.57 -13.99
C SER A 464 22.14 0.32 -13.56
N GLY A 465 23.20 0.32 -14.36
CA GLY A 465 24.32 1.25 -14.25
C GLY A 465 24.01 2.68 -14.71
N MET A 466 22.87 2.91 -15.35
CA MET A 466 22.45 4.23 -15.85
C MET A 466 22.19 5.18 -14.69
N ARG A 467 22.79 6.37 -14.75
CA ARG A 467 22.62 7.41 -13.74
C ARG A 467 21.74 8.54 -14.27
N ILE A 468 20.46 8.43 -14.00
CA ILE A 468 19.47 9.48 -14.26
C ILE A 468 18.74 9.81 -12.97
N ALA A 469 18.55 11.10 -12.72
CA ALA A 469 17.72 11.62 -11.65
C ALA A 469 16.51 12.36 -12.23
N GLY A 470 15.46 12.51 -11.43
CA GLY A 470 14.22 13.21 -11.78
C GLY A 470 12.98 12.41 -11.44
N ALA A 471 11.81 13.05 -11.59
CA ALA A 471 10.52 12.41 -11.37
C ALA A 471 10.05 11.73 -12.67
N LEU A 472 9.99 10.39 -12.65
CA LEU A 472 9.57 9.52 -13.74
C LEU A 472 8.07 9.24 -13.67
N SER A 473 7.40 9.48 -14.80
CA SER A 473 6.02 9.06 -15.06
C SER A 473 5.94 8.31 -16.37
N GLY A 474 4.95 7.43 -16.52
CA GLY A 474 4.78 6.69 -17.76
C GLY A 474 3.74 5.59 -17.69
N ASP A 475 3.36 5.10 -18.86
CA ASP A 475 2.46 3.96 -19.05
C ASP A 475 3.25 2.85 -19.74
N PHE A 476 3.20 1.65 -19.16
CA PHE A 476 3.95 0.49 -19.60
C PHE A 476 3.06 -0.75 -19.69
N VAL A 477 3.36 -1.60 -20.65
CA VAL A 477 2.82 -2.96 -20.78
C VAL A 477 3.95 -3.94 -20.51
N LEU A 478 3.68 -4.87 -19.60
CA LEU A 478 4.58 -5.91 -19.17
C LEU A 478 4.00 -7.26 -19.58
N ARG A 479 4.78 -8.05 -20.30
CA ARG A 479 4.45 -9.45 -20.60
C ARG A 479 5.57 -10.38 -20.13
N GLY A 480 5.18 -11.54 -19.62
CA GLY A 480 6.12 -12.53 -19.14
C GLY A 480 5.59 -13.94 -19.29
N ARG A 481 6.51 -14.89 -19.45
CA ARG A 481 6.22 -16.32 -19.40
C ARG A 481 7.22 -17.03 -18.51
N ALA A 482 6.73 -17.97 -17.71
CA ALA A 482 7.55 -18.80 -16.85
C ALA A 482 6.91 -20.19 -16.65
N PRO A 483 7.69 -21.20 -16.20
CA PRO A 483 7.12 -22.49 -15.81
C PRO A 483 6.14 -22.38 -14.64
N ASP A 484 6.40 -21.43 -13.74
CA ASP A 484 5.70 -21.24 -12.47
C ASP A 484 5.29 -19.77 -12.25
N PRO A 485 4.22 -19.50 -11.47
CA PRO A 485 3.74 -18.14 -11.20
C PRO A 485 4.79 -17.19 -10.62
N SER A 486 5.70 -17.66 -9.76
CA SER A 486 6.74 -16.80 -9.19
C SER A 486 7.81 -16.40 -10.22
N GLY A 487 8.00 -17.19 -11.27
CA GLY A 487 9.01 -16.95 -12.30
C GLY A 487 8.71 -15.81 -13.27
N VAL A 488 7.45 -15.35 -13.39
CA VAL A 488 7.02 -14.33 -14.37
C VAL A 488 7.60 -12.94 -14.13
N GLN A 489 8.21 -12.72 -12.96
CA GLN A 489 8.93 -11.50 -12.59
C GLN A 489 10.05 -11.13 -13.57
N LYS A 490 10.58 -12.10 -14.31
CA LYS A 490 11.49 -11.85 -15.44
C LYS A 490 10.64 -11.53 -16.67
N ALA A 491 10.40 -10.24 -16.87
CA ALA A 491 9.73 -9.72 -18.05
C ALA A 491 10.33 -10.33 -19.33
N GLU A 492 9.50 -10.93 -20.18
CA GLU A 492 9.89 -11.29 -21.54
C GLU A 492 9.87 -10.04 -22.42
N MET A 493 8.91 -9.15 -22.16
CA MET A 493 8.71 -7.91 -22.89
C MET A 493 8.22 -6.82 -21.94
N LEU A 494 8.79 -5.63 -22.06
CA LEU A 494 8.36 -4.40 -21.42
C LEU A 494 8.35 -3.30 -22.47
N GLU A 495 7.21 -2.71 -22.75
CA GLU A 495 7.08 -1.60 -23.69
C GLU A 495 6.27 -0.46 -23.10
N GLY A 496 6.59 0.79 -23.42
CA GLY A 496 5.85 1.91 -22.87
C GLY A 496 6.39 3.27 -23.23
N ALA A 497 5.62 4.29 -22.87
CA ALA A 497 6.00 5.69 -22.97
C ALA A 497 6.39 6.21 -21.58
N PHE A 498 7.41 7.06 -21.54
CA PHE A 498 7.88 7.67 -20.31
C PHE A 498 8.13 9.17 -20.45
N SER A 499 8.09 9.85 -19.32
CA SER A 499 8.50 11.24 -19.15
C SER A 499 9.25 11.37 -17.83
N VAL A 500 10.38 12.06 -17.84
CA VAL A 500 11.15 12.44 -16.65
C VAL A 500 11.19 13.95 -16.60
N VAL A 501 10.80 14.53 -15.46
CA VAL A 501 10.82 15.98 -15.26
C VAL A 501 11.82 16.38 -14.18
N ASN A 502 12.38 17.58 -14.32
CA ASN A 502 13.35 18.18 -13.39
C ASN A 502 14.50 17.22 -13.08
N GLY A 503 15.18 16.76 -14.12
CA GLY A 503 16.13 15.66 -14.03
C GLY A 503 17.55 16.01 -14.46
N ALA A 504 18.42 15.02 -14.31
CA ALA A 504 19.81 15.11 -14.72
C ALA A 504 20.31 13.76 -15.25
N LEU A 505 20.98 13.78 -16.40
CA LEU A 505 21.72 12.65 -16.96
C LEU A 505 23.18 12.76 -16.53
N THR A 506 23.63 11.90 -15.62
CA THR A 506 25.04 11.87 -15.18
C THR A 506 25.85 10.95 -16.10
N GLY A 507 27.03 11.39 -16.48
CA GLY A 507 27.93 10.71 -17.41
C GLY A 507 27.83 11.20 -18.86
N ILE A 508 26.77 11.93 -19.19
CA ILE A 508 26.49 12.46 -20.53
C ILE A 508 26.48 13.99 -20.43
N ASP A 509 27.48 14.67 -20.99
CA ASP A 509 27.51 16.14 -21.11
C ASP A 509 27.34 16.58 -22.57
N LEU A 510 26.09 16.75 -23.00
CA LEU A 510 25.76 17.20 -24.34
C LEU A 510 26.18 18.67 -24.56
N GLY A 511 26.18 19.48 -23.51
CA GLY A 511 26.56 20.89 -23.59
C GLY A 511 28.05 21.08 -23.85
N ALA A 512 28.91 20.33 -23.16
CA ALA A 512 30.34 20.27 -23.44
C ALA A 512 30.61 19.72 -24.85
N ALA A 513 29.94 18.62 -25.24
CA ALA A 513 30.12 18.00 -26.54
C ALA A 513 29.89 18.97 -27.69
N LEU A 514 28.82 19.77 -27.61
CA LEU A 514 28.47 20.74 -28.64
C LEU A 514 29.37 21.98 -28.62
N ARG A 515 29.92 22.37 -27.45
CA ARG A 515 30.90 23.46 -27.33
C ARG A 515 32.26 23.09 -27.92
N GLU A 516 32.70 21.85 -27.76
CA GLU A 516 33.98 21.36 -28.27
C GLU A 516 33.99 21.15 -29.80
N ARG A 517 32.85 21.37 -30.48
CA ARG A 517 32.69 21.31 -31.95
C ARG A 517 33.44 20.14 -32.62
N GLY A 518 33.33 18.95 -32.04
CA GLY A 518 33.89 17.71 -32.62
C GLY A 518 35.37 17.43 -32.35
N ALA A 519 35.99 18.08 -31.37
CA ALA A 519 37.41 17.88 -31.06
C ALA A 519 37.74 16.69 -30.12
N GLY A 520 36.75 15.89 -29.67
CA GLY A 520 37.05 14.78 -28.78
C GLY A 520 35.87 13.90 -28.38
N LYS A 521 36.22 12.77 -27.78
CA LYS A 521 35.30 11.88 -27.06
C LYS A 521 35.16 12.40 -25.63
N ILE A 522 33.95 12.75 -25.25
CA ILE A 522 33.65 13.20 -23.88
C ILE A 522 33.15 12.00 -23.08
N GLN A 523 33.77 11.77 -21.93
CA GLN A 523 33.36 10.74 -20.98
C GLN A 523 33.11 11.41 -19.63
N GLY A 524 31.90 11.30 -19.10
CA GLY A 524 31.53 11.95 -17.83
C GLY A 524 30.73 13.25 -18.00
N GLY A 525 30.64 14.01 -16.91
CA GLY A 525 29.87 15.25 -16.84
C GLY A 525 28.38 15.03 -16.55
N GLU A 526 27.56 16.06 -16.75
CA GLU A 526 26.13 16.05 -16.42
C GLU A 526 25.34 16.93 -17.39
N THR A 527 24.24 16.41 -17.92
CA THR A 527 23.24 17.21 -18.65
C THR A 527 21.98 17.32 -17.80
N ARG A 528 21.72 18.51 -17.26
CA ARG A 528 20.45 18.82 -16.58
C ARG A 528 19.36 19.13 -17.60
N PHE A 529 18.14 18.71 -17.30
CA PHE A 529 17.00 18.88 -18.20
C PHE A 529 15.73 19.20 -17.41
N GLU A 530 14.86 20.00 -18.02
CA GLU A 530 13.52 20.30 -17.52
C GLU A 530 12.57 19.13 -17.81
N ALA A 531 12.64 18.58 -19.03
CA ALA A 531 11.83 17.44 -19.45
C ALA A 531 12.60 16.50 -20.39
N LEU A 532 12.40 15.20 -20.22
CA LEU A 532 12.88 14.14 -21.10
C LEU A 532 11.74 13.15 -21.34
N SER A 533 11.32 12.96 -22.58
CA SER A 533 10.24 12.03 -22.93
C SER A 533 10.62 11.11 -24.08
N GLY A 534 10.02 9.93 -24.09
CA GLY A 534 10.35 8.91 -25.06
C GLY A 534 9.57 7.61 -24.89
N THR A 535 10.00 6.60 -25.63
CA THR A 535 9.50 5.23 -25.49
C THR A 535 10.63 4.28 -25.12
N LEU A 536 10.29 3.27 -24.34
CA LEU A 536 11.14 2.16 -23.94
C LEU A 536 10.54 0.88 -24.51
N GLU A 537 11.38 0.05 -25.11
CA GLU A 537 11.09 -1.31 -25.51
C GLU A 537 12.24 -2.16 -24.95
N ALA A 538 11.94 -3.11 -24.09
CA ALA A 538 12.92 -3.99 -23.48
C ALA A 538 12.44 -5.43 -23.58
N ASP A 539 13.38 -6.33 -23.86
CA ASP A 539 13.15 -7.76 -23.99
C ASP A 539 14.31 -8.55 -23.35
N GLY A 540 14.29 -9.87 -23.49
CA GLY A 540 15.37 -10.73 -22.99
C GLY A 540 16.74 -10.55 -23.68
N GLN A 541 16.86 -9.73 -24.73
CA GLN A 541 18.09 -9.50 -25.50
C GLN A 541 18.70 -8.11 -25.28
N GLY A 542 17.90 -7.13 -24.88
CA GLY A 542 18.37 -5.79 -24.57
C GLY A 542 17.25 -4.78 -24.39
N SER A 543 17.60 -3.50 -24.47
CA SER A 543 16.62 -2.42 -24.38
C SER A 543 16.86 -1.39 -25.47
N ARG A 544 15.78 -0.85 -26.03
CA ARG A 544 15.77 0.22 -27.00
C ARG A 544 15.01 1.40 -26.40
N VAL A 545 15.66 2.55 -26.40
CA VAL A 545 15.10 3.80 -25.90
C VAL A 545 15.03 4.77 -27.06
N THR A 546 13.83 5.24 -27.39
CA THR A 546 13.64 6.32 -28.36
C THR A 546 13.30 7.60 -27.62
N ILE A 547 14.20 8.57 -27.66
CA ILE A 547 14.04 9.89 -27.04
C ILE A 547 13.31 10.79 -28.04
N SER A 548 12.06 11.12 -27.72
CA SER A 548 11.17 11.96 -28.53
C SER A 548 11.39 13.44 -28.26
N ALA A 549 11.75 13.81 -27.04
CA ALA A 549 12.14 15.16 -26.66
C ALA A 549 13.06 15.14 -25.44
N LEU A 550 14.12 15.94 -25.48
CA LEU A 550 14.95 16.32 -24.35
C LEU A 550 14.99 17.85 -24.36
N ASP A 551 14.52 18.47 -23.29
CA ASP A 551 14.54 19.91 -23.07
C ASP A 551 15.48 20.24 -21.92
N ALA A 552 16.57 20.93 -22.24
CA ALA A 552 17.59 21.39 -21.31
C ALA A 552 17.82 22.91 -21.48
N GLY A 553 16.72 23.67 -21.63
CA GLY A 553 16.73 25.13 -21.71
C GLY A 553 17.23 25.63 -23.07
N ALA A 554 18.53 25.94 -23.17
CA ALA A 554 19.13 26.36 -24.44
C ALA A 554 19.44 25.16 -25.38
N LEU A 555 19.28 23.92 -24.89
CA LEU A 555 19.61 22.68 -25.58
C LEU A 555 18.36 21.80 -25.74
N ASP A 556 18.11 21.38 -26.98
CA ASP A 556 17.05 20.43 -27.33
C ASP A 556 17.67 19.13 -27.87
N GLY A 557 17.06 17.98 -27.62
CA GLY A 557 17.57 16.69 -28.12
C GLY A 557 16.48 15.71 -28.55
N ARG A 558 16.81 14.87 -29.54
CA ARG A 558 16.00 13.70 -29.94
C ARG A 558 16.93 12.59 -30.42
N GLY A 559 16.54 11.33 -30.31
CA GLY A 559 17.38 10.25 -30.82
C GLY A 559 16.94 8.86 -30.43
N ARG A 560 17.81 7.89 -30.73
CA ARG A 560 17.60 6.49 -30.38
C ARG A 560 18.86 5.93 -29.75
N LEU A 561 18.67 5.28 -28.62
CA LEU A 561 19.68 4.58 -27.85
C LEU A 561 19.30 3.10 -27.79
N GLN A 562 20.31 2.24 -27.76
CA GLN A 562 20.19 0.82 -27.60
C GLN A 562 21.17 0.37 -26.52
N VAL A 563 20.67 -0.44 -25.60
CA VAL A 563 21.39 -1.09 -24.54
C VAL A 563 21.45 -2.57 -24.89
N GLY A 564 22.64 -3.07 -25.20
CA GLY A 564 22.88 -4.48 -25.47
C GLY A 564 23.24 -5.27 -24.20
N PRO A 565 23.68 -6.52 -24.37
CA PRO A 565 24.21 -7.34 -23.29
C PRO A 565 25.34 -6.62 -22.54
N LEU A 566 25.49 -6.91 -21.23
CA LEU A 566 26.51 -6.31 -20.35
C LEU A 566 26.44 -4.77 -20.27
N GLU A 567 25.25 -4.19 -20.45
CA GLU A 567 25.02 -2.74 -20.42
C GLU A 567 25.79 -1.94 -21.47
N ALA A 568 26.13 -2.56 -22.60
CA ALA A 568 26.76 -1.87 -23.74
C ALA A 568 25.80 -0.83 -24.31
N LEU A 569 26.16 0.44 -24.25
CA LEU A 569 25.35 1.55 -24.75
C LEU A 569 25.81 1.93 -26.15
N SER A 570 24.87 2.07 -27.08
CA SER A 570 25.12 2.61 -28.42
C SER A 570 23.92 3.38 -28.92
N GLY A 571 24.13 4.41 -29.73
CA GLY A 571 23.02 5.15 -30.29
C GLY A 571 23.43 6.45 -30.96
N ARG A 572 22.42 7.11 -31.50
CA ARG A 572 22.58 8.40 -32.15
C ARG A 572 21.51 9.35 -31.67
N MET A 573 21.95 10.55 -31.33
CA MET A 573 21.11 11.68 -31.00
C MET A 573 21.35 12.82 -31.96
N SER A 574 20.36 13.68 -32.10
CA SER A 574 20.45 14.97 -32.74
C SER A 574 20.20 16.01 -31.65
N ALA A 575 21.24 16.74 -31.28
CA ALA A 575 21.13 17.82 -30.30
C ALA A 575 21.14 19.17 -31.03
N ALA A 576 20.30 20.10 -30.59
CA ALA A 576 20.26 21.46 -31.10
C ALA A 576 20.55 22.45 -29.98
N VAL A 577 21.42 23.42 -30.24
CA VAL A 577 21.72 24.51 -29.29
C VAL A 577 21.19 25.81 -29.89
N SER A 578 20.49 26.57 -29.06
CA SER A 578 19.99 27.90 -29.39
C SER A 578 20.93 28.94 -28.76
N ALA A 579 21.66 29.68 -29.60
CA ALA A 579 22.57 30.75 -29.14
C ALA A 579 22.37 32.00 -30.03
N GLY A 580 22.03 33.13 -29.40
CA GLY A 580 21.84 34.41 -30.11
C GLY A 580 20.76 34.37 -31.19
N GLY A 581 19.64 33.70 -30.95
CA GLY A 581 18.53 33.55 -31.91
C GLY A 581 18.78 32.53 -33.03
N ARG A 582 19.98 31.93 -33.11
CA ARG A 582 20.32 30.90 -34.09
C ARG A 582 20.31 29.52 -33.45
N ARG A 583 19.58 28.58 -34.06
CA ARG A 583 19.52 27.19 -33.64
C ARG A 583 20.41 26.33 -34.55
N VAL A 584 21.43 25.70 -33.97
CA VAL A 584 22.35 24.81 -34.69
C VAL A 584 22.12 23.38 -34.23
N ARG A 585 21.82 22.48 -35.15
CA ARG A 585 21.57 21.05 -34.89
C ARG A 585 22.75 20.21 -35.35
N LEU A 586 23.27 19.37 -34.45
CA LEU A 586 24.44 18.52 -34.69
C LEU A 586 24.11 17.06 -34.34
N PRO A 587 24.56 16.09 -35.15
CA PRO A 587 24.48 14.68 -34.79
C PRO A 587 25.53 14.35 -33.72
N VAL A 588 25.10 13.59 -32.72
CA VAL A 588 25.90 13.13 -31.59
C VAL A 588 25.80 11.62 -31.53
N ASP A 589 26.94 10.94 -31.59
CA ASP A 589 27.04 9.51 -31.36
C ASP A 589 27.25 9.27 -29.86
N ILE A 590 26.48 8.33 -29.29
CA ILE A 590 26.59 7.91 -27.89
C ILE A 590 27.03 6.45 -27.88
N SER A 591 28.08 6.13 -27.12
CA SER A 591 28.67 4.79 -27.06
C SER A 591 29.17 4.45 -25.64
N GLY A 592 29.79 3.29 -25.45
CA GLY A 592 30.41 2.88 -24.18
C GLY A 592 29.52 1.94 -23.37
N SER A 593 29.41 2.20 -22.06
CA SER A 593 28.54 1.43 -21.16
C SER A 593 27.54 2.36 -20.46
N LEU A 594 26.43 1.85 -19.94
CA LEU A 594 25.48 2.66 -19.17
C LEU A 594 26.12 3.36 -17.96
N ALA A 595 27.09 2.72 -17.31
CA ALA A 595 27.81 3.30 -16.17
C ALA A 595 28.86 4.35 -16.56
N ALA A 596 29.38 4.29 -17.79
CA ALA A 596 30.41 5.16 -18.32
C ALA A 596 30.17 5.44 -19.81
N PRO A 597 29.15 6.27 -20.14
CA PRO A 597 28.82 6.60 -21.51
C PRO A 597 29.85 7.57 -22.10
N ILE A 598 30.02 7.48 -23.42
CA ILE A 598 30.94 8.29 -24.22
C ILE A 598 30.12 9.04 -25.26
N VAL A 599 30.34 10.35 -25.34
CA VAL A 599 29.64 11.27 -26.24
C VAL A 599 30.63 11.81 -27.27
N GLU A 600 30.29 11.70 -28.55
CA GLU A 600 31.13 12.18 -29.66
C GLU A 600 30.27 12.98 -30.65
N VAL A 601 30.63 14.23 -30.92
CA VAL A 601 29.93 15.06 -31.92
C VAL A 601 30.50 14.76 -33.29
N ARG A 602 29.65 14.35 -34.21
CA ARG A 602 30.03 14.19 -35.61
C ARG A 602 29.78 15.51 -36.33
N MET A 603 30.83 16.12 -36.87
CA MET A 603 30.64 17.25 -37.76
C MET A 603 29.97 16.77 -39.05
N PRO A 604 28.96 17.49 -39.58
CA PRO A 604 28.45 17.23 -40.92
C PRO A 604 29.62 17.27 -41.91
N ASP A 605 29.70 16.30 -42.83
CA ASP A 605 30.71 16.35 -43.90
C ASP A 605 30.62 17.71 -44.61
N PRO A 606 31.75 18.37 -44.91
CA PRO A 606 31.73 19.58 -45.72
C PRO A 606 31.01 19.25 -47.03
N ALA A 607 30.03 20.07 -47.39
CA ALA A 607 29.26 19.89 -48.61
C ALA A 607 30.19 19.58 -49.80
N PRO A 608 29.85 18.59 -50.66
CA PRO A 608 30.66 18.25 -51.81
C PRO A 608 31.02 19.51 -52.61
N PRO A 609 32.24 19.63 -53.17
CA PRO A 609 32.73 20.84 -53.82
C PRO A 609 31.80 21.37 -54.94
N ALA A 610 30.93 20.52 -55.50
CA ALA A 610 29.91 20.91 -56.46
C ALA A 610 28.88 21.93 -55.93
N GLN A 611 28.54 21.91 -54.63
CA GLN A 611 27.62 22.89 -54.03
C GLN A 611 28.32 24.20 -53.64
N ARG A 612 29.62 24.15 -53.30
CA ARG A 612 30.42 25.37 -53.09
C ARG A 612 30.61 26.14 -54.39
N ALA A 613 30.91 25.44 -55.49
CA ALA A 613 31.00 26.06 -56.81
C ALA A 613 29.67 26.68 -57.27
N ALA A 614 28.52 26.10 -56.92
CA ALA A 614 27.21 26.65 -57.25
C ALA A 614 26.85 27.90 -56.41
N LEU A 615 27.33 28.00 -55.17
CA LEU A 615 27.15 29.19 -54.33
C LEU A 615 28.10 30.33 -54.74
N ASP A 616 29.34 30.01 -55.11
CA ASP A 616 30.32 30.99 -55.57
C ASP A 616 29.98 31.49 -57.01
N ALA A 617 29.46 30.63 -57.88
CA ALA A 617 29.01 31.03 -59.24
C ALA A 617 27.74 31.90 -59.25
N VAL A 618 26.94 31.89 -58.17
CA VAL A 618 25.80 32.79 -58.00
C VAL A 618 26.25 34.17 -57.47
N ALA A 619 27.37 34.23 -56.73
CA ALA A 619 27.95 35.49 -56.27
C ALA A 619 28.72 36.24 -57.38
N GLU A 620 29.27 35.54 -58.36
CA GLU A 620 30.05 36.14 -59.46
C GLU A 620 29.22 36.73 -60.62
N ASN A 621 27.90 36.53 -60.65
CA ASN A 621 27.02 36.92 -61.77
C ASN A 621 26.08 38.10 -61.46
N THR A 622 26.47 39.03 -60.58
CA THR A 622 25.75 40.30 -60.41
C THR A 622 26.41 41.39 -61.27
N PRO A 623 25.85 41.78 -62.43
CA PRO A 623 26.38 42.91 -63.18
C PRO A 623 25.90 44.25 -62.59
N GLU A 624 26.83 45.17 -62.50
CA GLU A 624 26.68 46.56 -62.06
C GLU A 624 26.17 47.46 -63.23
N ALA A 625 25.14 48.25 -62.93
CA ALA A 625 24.70 49.54 -63.52
C ALA A 625 24.26 49.67 -65.01
N ALA A 626 23.04 50.20 -65.24
CA ALA A 626 22.75 51.34 -66.16
C ALA A 626 21.24 51.78 -66.18
N THR A 627 20.98 52.99 -65.67
CA THR A 627 20.12 54.11 -66.16
C THR A 627 18.87 53.95 -67.07
N GLU A 628 17.81 54.71 -66.68
CA GLU A 628 16.75 55.39 -67.48
C GLU A 628 15.74 54.51 -68.27
N THR A 629 14.42 54.72 -68.41
CA THR A 629 13.48 55.88 -68.39
C THR A 629 12.02 55.31 -68.18
N PRO A 630 10.97 56.12 -67.97
CA PRO A 630 9.66 55.71 -67.42
C PRO A 630 8.58 55.42 -68.49
N LEU A 631 7.65 54.50 -68.20
CA LEU A 631 6.41 54.25 -68.96
C LEU A 631 5.28 54.07 -67.93
N GLU A 632 4.43 55.06 -67.70
CA GLU A 632 3.25 55.46 -68.49
C GLU A 632 2.02 54.60 -68.16
N VAL A 633 1.04 55.27 -67.56
CA VAL A 633 -0.24 54.78 -67.05
C VAL A 633 -1.26 54.73 -68.19
N PRO A 634 -2.08 53.67 -68.31
CA PRO A 634 -3.36 53.78 -68.98
C PRO A 634 -4.53 53.73 -67.98
N VAL A 635 -5.45 54.66 -68.21
CA VAL A 635 -6.64 54.99 -67.43
C VAL A 635 -7.88 54.34 -68.07
N LEU A 636 -8.68 53.62 -67.24
CA LEU A 636 -10.16 53.38 -67.25
C LEU A 636 -10.84 52.83 -68.53
N PRO A 637 -12.12 52.40 -68.53
CA PRO A 637 -13.24 52.53 -67.56
C PRO A 637 -13.89 51.17 -67.20
N GLY A 638 -14.89 50.97 -66.34
CA GLY A 638 -15.81 51.77 -65.55
C GLY A 638 -16.92 50.84 -65.02
N GLU A 639 -17.58 51.29 -63.95
CA GLU A 639 -18.96 50.98 -63.51
C GLU A 639 -19.38 49.61 -62.92
N LEU A 640 -19.74 49.70 -61.63
CA LEU A 640 -21.03 49.31 -61.01
C LEU A 640 -21.58 47.89 -61.22
N ARG A 641 -21.50 47.06 -60.17
CA ARG A 641 -22.66 46.68 -59.34
C ARG A 641 -22.25 46.06 -58.02
#